data_AF-A0AAD6IUH0-F1
#
_entry.id   AF-A0AAD6IUH0-F1
#
_cell.length_a   1.000
_cell.length_b   1.000
_cell.length_c   1.000
_cell.angle_alpha   90.00
_cell.angle_beta   90.00
_cell.angle_gamma   90.00
#
_symmetry.space_group_name_H-M   'P 1'
#
loop_
_entity.id
_entity.type
_entity.pdbx_description
1 polymer ?
#
loop_
_entity_poly.entity_id
_entity_poly.type
_entity_poly.pdbx_seq_one_letter_code
_entity_poly.pdbx_strand_id
1 'polypeptide(L)'
;MQITCYPPLGGTTVVDGDEVEIVVCMDFSFSELEENSKAAGWHSPTCVVWHDGGGDSWQETPMRIANVDVLCVGQEQSTISFKTTLQAPASRDTPLAFTLKYTDHRSSDTTLWANHELQTSDSVILFRYSDDSEVSEEENLDDPTSLHTYFTPPPDQRNNVTVERKLRTENVREEPTTWAYNVNILPRAPSSYDNPGYTEATLGAPVPDKIVSHFATVKHGTAWVEPSHSVNRGRAWGGFHPPRECVMAAFQTVRGVIVFLPISKASSTLYLKGDGEGRVVAVGRNDTERLVQGTIVVVMAGDIETAVDEAFYWAKRISGVPSESPGVPRPRPEDSWSDALKYCTWNSLGRSLTKRRVVDAVDDLYSNRINIETIIIDDNWQSLDGSDNDPFGRRWTDFEANKAGFPGGLRSLVDDIKNKHRAVKHVAVWHGILGYWNGISPNGWIASKYSLRRMRNGIYVVSKEDVIQFYDDFYAFLYKSGITAVKADTQCLLDERIPSSERGELFPAYLKAWRLASEKYFGGRAISCMSMVPQILFTNHLDPQLPRFCLRNSDDFFPHTPDSHPWHIFANAHNALFTSNLNVMADWDMFQTRHDWGSYHAAARCLSGGPVYITDEVGSHDSSIVRKITAPDKDGRMVALRPDAAKSLEFFSSYTESYTIKITSVAGPDDYRMKLVGTFSLDGGRARSDMFPLKRIVGPAIASRTGGSYAVYSHNSRTAKLVSANGYIKTVMEKGGWDVTTVSPIYTARTSKSSVYNEVRLAVFGLLGQISGAAAITNVRFMSDGSTVKISIGLKALGVLGFFANYSDPKLYGRIRQVTLSGVDVPDRFIKIGQGNDYGTIQILVEDAWNALRLDYRDNLELWIHMPL
;
A
#
# COMPACT_ATOMS: atom_id res chain seq x y z
N MET A 1 25.59 8.32 -19.80
CA MET A 1 25.96 7.88 -18.43
C MET A 1 24.83 8.16 -17.44
N GLN A 2 24.45 7.16 -16.63
CA GLN A 2 23.43 7.28 -15.57
C GLN A 2 24.05 6.92 -14.20
N ILE A 3 23.66 7.63 -13.13
CA ILE A 3 24.21 7.41 -11.79
C ILE A 3 23.13 6.89 -10.84
N THR A 4 23.49 5.90 -10.05
CA THR A 4 22.67 5.35 -8.98
C THR A 4 23.47 5.28 -7.70
N CYS A 5 22.90 5.66 -6.56
CA CYS A 5 23.60 5.68 -5.28
C CYS A 5 22.78 4.97 -4.20
N TYR A 6 23.47 4.29 -3.30
CA TYR A 6 22.97 3.95 -1.96
C TYR A 6 23.92 4.55 -0.90
N PRO A 7 23.41 5.19 0.16
CA PRO A 7 22.04 5.69 0.32
C PRO A 7 21.56 6.52 -0.88
N PRO A 8 20.24 6.56 -1.17
CA PRO A 8 19.71 7.32 -2.30
C PRO A 8 20.17 8.78 -2.23
N LEU A 9 20.40 9.38 -3.40
CA LEU A 9 20.68 10.81 -3.52
C LEU A 9 19.42 11.59 -3.20
N GLY A 10 19.53 12.54 -2.27
CA GLY A 10 18.42 13.18 -1.57
C GLY A 10 17.54 12.22 -0.76
N GLY A 11 16.61 12.79 0.03
CA GLY A 11 15.86 12.02 1.03
C GLY A 11 16.67 11.73 2.31
N THR A 12 16.18 10.78 3.12
CA THR A 12 16.77 10.44 4.42
C THR A 12 16.97 8.94 4.57
N THR A 13 18.16 8.52 4.99
CA THR A 13 18.49 7.12 5.28
C THR A 13 18.91 6.97 6.73
N VAL A 14 18.18 6.11 7.44
CA VAL A 14 18.54 5.65 8.77
C VAL A 14 19.43 4.42 8.65
N VAL A 15 20.52 4.41 9.41
CA VAL A 15 21.54 3.36 9.45
C VAL A 15 21.77 2.97 10.89
N ASP A 16 21.85 1.67 11.15
CA ASP A 16 22.18 1.13 12.47
C ASP A 16 23.70 0.92 12.57
N GLY A 17 24.29 1.40 13.66
CA GLY A 17 25.74 1.33 13.91
C GLY A 17 26.48 2.61 13.52
N ASP A 18 27.81 2.49 13.38
CA ASP A 18 28.74 3.63 13.35
C ASP A 18 29.25 3.93 11.94
N GLU A 19 28.88 3.08 10.99
CA GLU A 19 29.40 3.11 9.64
C GLU A 19 28.28 2.94 8.62
N VAL A 20 28.37 3.70 7.54
CA VAL A 20 27.48 3.55 6.38
C VAL A 20 28.31 3.36 5.13
N GLU A 21 27.97 2.30 4.41
CA GLU A 21 28.53 2.04 3.10
C GLU A 21 27.86 2.92 2.06
N ILE A 22 28.65 3.72 1.34
CA ILE A 22 28.22 4.47 0.18
C ILE A 22 28.61 3.69 -1.07
N VAL A 23 27.61 3.29 -1.85
CA VAL A 23 27.78 2.56 -3.11
C VAL A 23 27.25 3.41 -4.25
N VAL A 24 28.06 3.61 -5.28
CA VAL A 24 27.67 4.34 -6.49
C VAL A 24 27.85 3.45 -7.70
N CYS A 25 26.82 3.33 -8.53
CA CYS A 25 26.86 2.66 -9.81
C CYS A 25 26.77 3.70 -10.93
N MET A 26 27.74 3.68 -11.85
CA MET A 26 27.73 4.47 -13.07
C MET A 26 27.47 3.55 -14.26
N ASP A 27 26.40 3.82 -14.99
CA ASP A 27 25.97 3.02 -16.13
C ASP A 27 26.30 3.68 -17.46
N PHE A 28 26.83 2.87 -18.38
CA PHE A 28 27.19 3.27 -19.73
C PHE A 28 26.33 2.53 -20.74
N SER A 29 25.85 3.25 -21.75
CA SER A 29 25.18 2.65 -22.90
C SER A 29 26.18 1.87 -23.76
N PHE A 30 25.68 0.86 -24.48
CA PHE A 30 26.52 0.03 -25.33
C PHE A 30 27.21 0.84 -26.44
N SER A 31 26.52 1.85 -26.99
CA SER A 31 27.09 2.80 -27.96
C SER A 31 28.20 3.66 -27.36
N GLU A 32 28.05 4.14 -26.13
CA GLU A 32 29.11 4.88 -25.41
C GLU A 32 30.37 4.02 -25.22
N LEU A 33 30.22 2.71 -25.03
CA LEU A 33 31.37 1.79 -24.91
C LEU A 33 31.98 1.41 -26.24
N GLU A 34 31.17 1.16 -27.28
CA GLU A 34 31.66 0.82 -28.61
C GLU A 34 32.39 1.99 -29.30
N GLU A 35 31.85 3.20 -29.23
CA GLU A 35 32.49 4.40 -29.78
C GLU A 35 33.86 4.67 -29.11
N ASN A 36 33.95 4.43 -27.79
CA ASN A 36 35.16 4.72 -27.02
C ASN A 36 36.19 3.59 -27.00
N SER A 37 35.80 2.33 -27.20
CA SER A 37 36.76 1.21 -27.41
C SER A 37 37.70 1.45 -28.60
N LYS A 38 37.33 2.37 -29.50
CA LYS A 38 38.08 2.77 -30.70
C LYS A 38 38.73 4.15 -30.60
N ALA A 39 38.48 4.93 -29.54
CA ALA A 39 38.95 6.31 -29.40
C ALA A 39 40.02 6.46 -28.31
N ALA A 40 41.08 7.23 -28.59
CA ALA A 40 42.21 7.49 -27.68
C ALA A 40 41.87 8.42 -26.48
N GLY A 41 40.61 8.52 -26.07
CA GLY A 41 40.09 9.52 -25.12
C GLY A 41 39.24 8.97 -23.96
N TRP A 42 39.20 7.65 -23.74
CA TRP A 42 38.52 7.08 -22.57
C TRP A 42 39.33 7.30 -21.30
N HIS A 43 38.77 8.08 -20.37
CA HIS A 43 39.31 8.23 -19.02
C HIS A 43 38.46 7.44 -18.03
N SER A 44 39.10 6.70 -17.11
CA SER A 44 38.37 6.05 -16.02
C SER A 44 37.67 7.11 -15.19
N PRO A 45 36.33 7.05 -15.04
CA PRO A 45 35.60 8.02 -14.25
C PRO A 45 36.05 7.94 -12.79
N THR A 46 36.05 9.08 -12.11
CA THR A 46 36.29 9.17 -10.67
C THR A 46 35.01 9.57 -9.97
N CYS A 47 34.88 9.14 -8.71
CA CYS A 47 33.75 9.49 -7.86
C CYS A 47 34.27 9.77 -6.45
N VAL A 48 33.79 10.85 -5.84
CA VAL A 48 34.07 11.19 -4.45
C VAL A 48 32.75 11.54 -3.76
N VAL A 49 32.67 11.20 -2.47
CA VAL A 49 31.57 11.61 -1.61
C VAL A 49 31.93 12.98 -1.05
N TRP A 50 31.09 13.98 -1.33
CA TRP A 50 31.19 15.30 -0.72
C TRP A 50 30.21 15.35 0.44
N HIS A 51 30.69 15.54 1.67
CA HIS A 51 29.84 15.48 2.86
C HIS A 51 30.28 16.48 3.93
N ASP A 52 29.38 16.82 4.84
CA ASP A 52 29.63 17.76 5.93
C ASP A 52 30.24 17.12 7.19
N GLY A 53 30.26 15.78 7.25
CA GLY A 53 30.74 15.04 8.42
C GLY A 53 29.96 15.32 9.71
N GLY A 54 28.74 15.87 9.60
CA GLY A 54 27.96 16.37 10.73
C GLY A 54 28.39 17.74 11.24
N GLY A 55 29.19 18.52 10.51
CA GLY A 55 29.61 19.87 10.86
C GLY A 55 29.17 20.94 9.85
N ASP A 56 29.74 22.14 9.97
CA ASP A 56 29.47 23.26 9.05
C ASP A 56 30.40 23.29 7.82
N SER A 57 31.48 22.48 7.85
CA SER A 57 32.46 22.40 6.77
C SER A 57 32.29 21.12 5.96
N TRP A 58 32.23 21.25 4.63
CA TRP A 58 32.18 20.11 3.73
C TRP A 58 33.58 19.62 3.35
N GLN A 59 33.71 18.31 3.13
CA GLN A 59 34.96 17.62 2.82
C GLN A 59 34.75 16.48 1.80
N GLU A 60 35.83 16.10 1.11
CA GLU A 60 35.84 15.01 0.12
C GLU A 60 36.35 13.71 0.74
N THR A 61 35.56 12.63 0.59
CA THR A 61 35.99 11.26 0.84
C THR A 61 36.11 10.51 -0.49
N PRO A 62 37.32 10.09 -0.91
CA PRO A 62 37.51 9.36 -2.16
C PRO A 62 36.78 8.01 -2.18
N MET A 63 36.22 7.65 -3.34
CA MET A 63 35.66 6.32 -3.55
C MET A 63 36.61 5.45 -4.37
N ARG A 64 36.55 4.14 -4.16
CA ARG A 64 37.34 3.15 -4.92
C ARG A 64 36.42 2.31 -5.79
N ILE A 65 36.89 1.92 -6.97
CA ILE A 65 36.20 0.93 -7.80
C ILE A 65 36.13 -0.39 -7.02
N ALA A 66 34.95 -0.99 -6.94
CA ALA A 66 34.69 -2.21 -6.19
C ALA A 66 33.73 -3.12 -6.95
N ASN A 67 33.87 -4.43 -6.76
CA ASN A 67 32.86 -5.38 -7.21
C ASN A 67 31.73 -5.41 -6.17
N VAL A 68 30.52 -5.06 -6.60
CA VAL A 68 29.34 -4.99 -5.72
C VAL A 68 28.30 -5.96 -6.24
N ASP A 69 27.73 -6.75 -5.33
CA ASP A 69 26.64 -7.67 -5.64
C ASP A 69 25.35 -6.86 -5.88
N VAL A 70 25.10 -6.52 -7.14
CA VAL A 70 23.95 -5.72 -7.58
C VAL A 70 23.14 -6.52 -8.59
N LEU A 71 21.86 -6.75 -8.26
CA LEU A 71 20.87 -7.17 -9.24
C LEU A 71 20.31 -5.92 -9.94
N CYS A 72 20.71 -5.70 -11.18
CA CYS A 72 20.06 -4.74 -12.06
C CYS A 72 18.75 -5.34 -12.60
N VAL A 73 17.65 -4.65 -12.32
CA VAL A 73 16.31 -4.90 -12.84
C VAL A 73 16.07 -3.94 -14.03
N GLY A 74 15.69 -4.48 -15.19
CA GLY A 74 15.49 -3.72 -16.42
C GLY A 74 16.52 -4.06 -17.51
N GLN A 75 16.99 -3.06 -18.24
CA GLN A 75 17.99 -3.25 -19.31
C GLN A 75 19.37 -3.55 -18.73
N GLU A 76 20.09 -4.50 -19.34
CA GLU A 76 21.50 -4.74 -19.02
C GLU A 76 22.33 -3.53 -19.47
N GLN A 77 23.04 -2.95 -18.51
CA GLN A 77 23.98 -1.86 -18.74
C GLN A 77 25.35 -2.31 -18.23
N SER A 78 26.39 -1.83 -18.88
CA SER A 78 27.73 -1.99 -18.33
C SER A 78 27.90 -1.00 -17.19
N THR A 79 28.09 -1.52 -15.99
CA THR A 79 28.16 -0.72 -14.75
C THR A 79 29.58 -0.72 -14.20
N ILE A 80 30.07 0.46 -13.85
CA ILE A 80 31.24 0.62 -12.96
C ILE A 80 30.71 0.97 -11.57
N SER A 81 31.08 0.18 -10.56
CA SER A 81 30.67 0.42 -9.19
C SER A 81 31.82 0.99 -8.36
N PHE A 82 31.49 1.98 -7.54
CA PHE A 82 32.37 2.63 -6.57
C PHE A 82 31.84 2.38 -5.17
N LYS A 83 32.75 2.27 -4.21
CA LYS A 83 32.42 2.06 -2.82
C LYS A 83 33.34 2.86 -1.90
N THR A 84 32.77 3.39 -0.83
CA THR A 84 33.49 3.92 0.34
C THR A 84 32.63 3.75 1.59
N THR A 85 33.19 4.07 2.75
CA THR A 85 32.47 4.04 4.03
C THR A 85 32.58 5.40 4.67
N LEU A 86 31.44 5.96 5.11
CA LEU A 86 31.41 7.12 6.00
C LEU A 86 31.23 6.67 7.44
N GLN A 87 31.85 7.39 8.35
CA GLN A 87 31.74 7.20 9.79
C GLN A 87 30.64 8.11 10.37
N ALA A 88 30.03 7.68 11.46
CA ALA A 88 29.11 8.50 12.24
C ALA A 88 29.83 9.78 12.74
N PRO A 89 29.15 10.93 12.79
CA PRO A 89 29.68 12.13 13.43
C PRO A 89 29.99 11.90 14.91
N ALA A 90 30.83 12.77 15.50
CA ALA A 90 31.20 12.68 16.91
C ALA A 90 29.98 12.69 17.85
N SER A 91 28.97 13.51 17.54
CA SER A 91 27.65 13.44 18.14
C SER A 91 26.71 12.65 17.23
N ARG A 92 26.17 11.54 17.73
CA ARG A 92 25.22 10.71 16.97
C ARG A 92 23.85 11.36 16.79
N ASP A 93 23.54 12.38 17.58
CA ASP A 93 22.34 13.20 17.40
C ASP A 93 22.46 14.17 16.22
N THR A 94 23.63 14.25 15.56
CA THR A 94 23.83 15.16 14.44
C THR A 94 23.66 14.41 13.11
N PRO A 95 22.71 14.83 12.25
CA PRO A 95 22.58 14.28 10.91
C PRO A 95 23.79 14.62 10.04
N LEU A 96 24.21 13.69 9.19
CA LEU A 96 25.25 13.89 8.17
C LEU A 96 24.59 14.17 6.82
N ALA A 97 25.00 15.24 6.14
CA ALA A 97 24.56 15.56 4.78
C ALA A 97 25.63 15.16 3.75
N PHE A 98 25.22 14.61 2.61
CA PHE A 98 26.16 14.30 1.52
C PHE A 98 25.56 14.44 0.12
N THR A 99 26.45 14.59 -0.86
CA THR A 99 26.20 14.50 -2.31
C THR A 99 27.43 13.86 -2.99
N LEU A 100 27.41 13.74 -4.31
CA LEU A 100 28.50 13.15 -5.08
C LEU A 100 29.09 14.15 -6.06
N LYS A 101 30.41 14.06 -6.18
CA LYS A 101 31.21 14.76 -7.19
C LYS A 101 31.89 13.70 -8.06
N TYR A 102 31.74 13.79 -9.37
CA TYR A 102 32.26 12.78 -10.30
C TYR A 102 32.73 13.38 -11.62
N THR A 103 33.54 12.63 -12.36
CA THR A 103 33.97 12.99 -13.72
C THR A 103 33.26 12.16 -14.76
N ASP A 104 33.11 12.74 -15.95
CA ASP A 104 32.59 12.03 -17.11
C ASP A 104 33.72 11.28 -17.83
N HIS A 105 33.44 10.09 -18.34
CA HIS A 105 34.38 9.29 -19.14
C HIS A 105 34.92 10.04 -20.39
N ARG A 106 34.19 11.06 -20.85
CA ARG A 106 34.54 11.91 -22.01
C ARG A 106 35.55 13.03 -21.69
N SER A 107 35.74 13.38 -20.41
CA SER A 107 36.66 14.43 -19.99
C SER A 107 37.00 14.31 -18.51
N SER A 108 38.29 14.14 -18.18
CA SER A 108 38.77 14.17 -16.79
C SER A 108 38.72 15.56 -16.15
N ASP A 109 38.58 16.61 -16.96
CA ASP A 109 38.74 18.00 -16.51
C ASP A 109 37.40 18.63 -16.09
N THR A 110 36.28 18.00 -16.44
CA THR A 110 34.94 18.48 -16.09
C THR A 110 34.39 17.68 -14.93
N THR A 111 34.24 18.37 -13.80
CA THR A 111 33.60 17.81 -12.60
C THR A 111 32.11 18.12 -12.62
N LEU A 112 31.29 17.09 -12.42
CA LEU A 112 29.84 17.17 -12.28
C LEU A 112 29.40 16.93 -10.83
N TRP A 113 28.26 17.52 -10.47
CA TRP A 113 27.65 17.43 -9.15
C TRP A 113 26.32 16.70 -9.24
N ALA A 114 26.16 15.59 -8.53
CA ALA A 114 24.99 14.73 -8.72
C ALA A 114 23.67 15.39 -8.33
N ASN A 115 23.66 16.19 -7.27
CA ASN A 115 22.47 16.96 -6.86
C ASN A 115 22.01 17.97 -7.92
N HIS A 116 22.95 18.63 -8.63
CA HIS A 116 22.63 19.54 -9.73
C HIS A 116 22.11 18.80 -10.96
N GLU A 117 22.79 17.74 -11.38
CA GLU A 117 22.43 16.98 -12.58
C GLU A 117 21.09 16.24 -12.43
N LEU A 118 20.84 15.68 -11.25
CA LEU A 118 19.62 14.93 -10.95
C LEU A 118 18.48 15.80 -10.41
N GLN A 119 18.76 17.09 -10.14
CA GLN A 119 17.84 18.05 -9.52
C GLN A 119 17.29 17.54 -8.17
N THR A 120 18.17 16.99 -7.35
CA THR A 120 17.83 16.48 -6.01
C THR A 120 18.43 17.38 -4.94
N SER A 121 17.89 17.35 -3.72
CA SER A 121 18.56 17.90 -2.56
C SER A 121 19.76 17.03 -2.15
N ASP A 122 20.55 17.51 -1.19
CA ASP A 122 21.53 16.66 -0.51
C ASP A 122 20.82 15.57 0.30
N SER A 123 21.47 14.42 0.40
CA SER A 123 21.00 13.27 1.19
C SER A 123 21.29 13.48 2.66
N VAL A 124 20.40 13.00 3.53
CA VAL A 124 20.61 13.00 4.99
C VAL A 124 20.80 11.57 5.49
N ILE A 125 21.85 11.33 6.27
CA ILE A 125 22.11 10.08 6.97
C ILE A 125 21.91 10.28 8.48
N LEU A 126 21.15 9.38 9.10
CA LEU A 126 20.99 9.29 10.55
C LEU A 126 21.59 7.98 11.04
N PHE A 127 22.42 8.04 12.08
CA PHE A 127 23.04 6.88 12.70
C PHE A 127 22.34 6.55 14.01
N ARG A 128 21.80 5.33 14.15
CA ARG A 128 21.14 4.84 15.36
C ARG A 128 22.08 3.96 16.19
N TYR A 129 21.88 3.97 17.51
CA TYR A 129 22.58 3.09 18.43
C TYR A 129 22.28 1.63 18.12
N SER A 130 23.31 0.78 18.11
CA SER A 130 23.10 -0.67 18.21
C SER A 130 22.82 -1.01 19.67
N ASP A 131 21.76 -1.78 19.94
CA ASP A 131 21.30 -2.17 21.28
C ASP A 131 22.36 -2.80 22.22
N ASP A 132 23.56 -3.13 21.70
CA ASP A 132 24.66 -3.76 22.45
C ASP A 132 25.68 -2.77 23.08
N SER A 133 25.55 -1.45 22.87
CA SER A 133 26.43 -0.50 23.57
C SER A 133 25.82 -0.12 24.92
N GLU A 134 26.40 -0.64 26.02
CA GLU A 134 26.16 -0.12 27.38
C GLU A 134 26.24 1.41 27.32
N VAL A 135 25.11 2.08 27.56
CA VAL A 135 25.07 3.53 27.71
C VAL A 135 25.86 3.82 28.98
N SER A 136 27.12 4.22 28.82
CA SER A 136 27.94 4.69 29.94
C SER A 136 27.20 5.85 30.61
N GLU A 137 27.00 5.76 31.92
CA GLU A 137 26.26 6.73 32.75
C GLU A 137 26.86 8.16 32.78
N GLU A 138 27.92 8.42 32.01
CA GLU A 138 28.63 9.69 31.95
C GLU A 138 28.57 10.32 30.55
N GLU A 139 27.38 10.77 30.15
CA GLU A 139 27.17 11.97 29.31
C GLU A 139 25.70 12.38 29.45
N ASN A 140 25.39 13.08 30.56
CA ASN A 140 24.03 13.40 30.96
C ASN A 140 23.66 14.82 30.52
N LEU A 141 23.06 14.95 29.33
CA LEU A 141 22.23 16.08 28.91
C LEU A 141 21.12 15.53 27.98
N ASP A 142 19.94 15.25 28.57
CA ASP A 142 18.68 14.73 27.99
C ASP A 142 18.51 13.20 27.92
N ASP A 143 17.56 12.67 28.69
CA ASP A 143 17.12 11.26 28.66
C ASP A 143 16.51 10.94 27.27
N PRO A 144 17.12 10.08 26.44
CA PRO A 144 16.62 9.80 25.09
C PRO A 144 15.28 9.09 25.04
N THR A 145 14.86 8.47 26.15
CA THR A 145 13.57 7.81 26.26
C THR A 145 12.45 8.79 26.65
N SER A 146 12.82 10.03 26.99
CA SER A 146 11.89 11.09 27.35
C SER A 146 11.36 11.82 26.12
N LEU A 147 10.04 11.95 26.04
CA LEU A 147 9.38 12.79 25.02
C LEU A 147 9.84 14.25 25.09
N HIS A 148 10.25 14.73 26.28
CA HIS A 148 10.70 16.11 26.48
C HIS A 148 12.03 16.45 25.82
N THR A 149 12.81 15.44 25.44
CA THR A 149 14.01 15.59 24.62
C THR A 149 13.69 16.05 23.20
N TYR A 150 12.49 15.72 22.70
CA TYR A 150 12.08 15.97 21.32
C TYR A 150 10.99 17.03 21.20
N PHE A 151 10.12 17.16 22.21
CA PHE A 151 9.02 18.11 22.23
C PHE A 151 8.95 18.82 23.58
N THR A 152 8.81 20.14 23.55
CA THR A 152 8.49 20.88 24.77
C THR A 152 7.16 20.40 25.35
N PRO A 153 6.99 20.39 26.69
CA PRO A 153 5.69 20.08 27.28
C PRO A 153 4.62 21.06 26.78
N PRO A 154 3.34 20.65 26.78
CA PRO A 154 2.23 21.57 26.57
C PRO A 154 2.42 22.81 27.46
N PRO A 155 2.27 24.04 26.93
CA PRO A 155 2.38 25.23 27.75
C PRO A 155 1.32 25.19 28.86
N ASP A 156 1.66 25.74 30.03
CA ASP A 156 0.79 25.77 31.21
C ASP A 156 -0.36 26.80 31.02
N GLN A 157 -1.20 26.53 30.02
CA GLN A 157 -2.38 27.29 29.68
C GLN A 157 -3.57 26.67 30.41
N ARG A 158 -3.65 26.90 31.73
CA ARG A 158 -4.86 26.65 32.55
C ARG A 158 -5.61 25.33 32.21
N ASN A 159 -4.93 24.19 32.27
CA ASN A 159 -5.51 22.82 32.30
C ASN A 159 -6.31 22.32 31.07
N ASN A 160 -6.08 22.84 29.86
CA ASN A 160 -6.76 22.29 28.68
C ASN A 160 -6.20 20.96 28.17
N VAL A 161 -4.94 20.64 28.49
CA VAL A 161 -4.27 19.40 28.12
C VAL A 161 -3.71 18.73 29.37
N THR A 162 -3.97 17.44 29.53
CA THR A 162 -3.30 16.59 30.54
C THR A 162 -2.60 15.44 29.86
N VAL A 163 -1.37 15.14 30.28
CA VAL A 163 -0.56 14.06 29.71
C VAL A 163 -0.44 12.92 30.71
N GLU A 164 -0.70 11.69 30.25
CA GLU A 164 -0.59 10.48 31.06
C GLU A 164 0.30 9.46 30.33
N ARG A 165 1.27 8.87 31.03
CA ARG A 165 2.08 7.77 30.48
C ARG A 165 1.25 6.48 30.44
N LYS A 166 1.33 5.73 29.34
CA LYS A 166 0.64 4.45 29.15
C LYS A 166 1.65 3.31 29.11
N LEU A 167 1.34 2.23 29.83
CA LEU A 167 2.20 1.05 29.95
C LEU A 167 1.40 -0.22 29.64
N ARG A 168 1.97 -1.12 28.84
CA ARG A 168 1.36 -2.43 28.55
C ARG A 168 1.40 -3.36 29.75
N THR A 169 2.52 -3.34 30.47
CA THR A 169 2.84 -4.13 31.66
C THR A 169 3.34 -3.20 32.77
N GLU A 170 3.55 -3.69 34.00
CA GLU A 170 4.11 -2.88 35.10
C GLU A 170 5.61 -2.52 34.90
N ASN A 171 6.25 -3.00 33.83
CA ASN A 171 7.64 -2.67 33.50
C ASN A 171 7.76 -1.31 32.79
N VAL A 172 8.63 -0.44 33.31
CA VAL A 172 8.74 0.98 32.92
C VAL A 172 9.69 1.23 31.74
N ARG A 173 10.44 0.22 31.27
CA ARG A 173 11.53 0.34 30.29
C ARG A 173 11.29 -0.33 28.93
N GLU A 174 10.06 -0.73 28.60
CA GLU A 174 9.78 -1.36 27.30
C GLU A 174 9.56 -0.29 26.22
N GLU A 175 10.40 -0.26 25.19
CA GLU A 175 10.03 0.35 23.91
C GLU A 175 8.97 -0.51 23.22
N PRO A 176 7.96 0.07 22.56
CA PRO A 176 7.73 1.51 22.35
C PRO A 176 7.17 2.23 23.59
N THR A 177 7.54 3.51 23.78
CA THR A 177 7.01 4.33 24.88
C THR A 177 5.78 5.12 24.43
N THR A 178 4.71 5.09 25.24
CA THR A 178 3.42 5.69 24.88
C THR A 178 2.91 6.68 25.93
N TRP A 179 2.26 7.74 25.46
CA TRP A 179 1.53 8.73 26.24
C TRP A 179 0.12 8.96 25.67
N ALA A 180 -0.82 9.36 26.53
CA ALA A 180 -2.13 9.85 26.16
C ALA A 180 -2.23 11.33 26.52
N TYR A 181 -2.41 12.17 25.51
CA TYR A 181 -2.67 13.60 25.64
C TYR A 181 -4.18 13.80 25.61
N ASN A 182 -4.76 14.16 26.75
CA ASN A 182 -6.20 14.37 26.88
C ASN A 182 -6.51 15.86 26.78
N VAL A 183 -7.39 16.22 25.83
CA VAL A 183 -7.78 17.60 25.51
C VAL A 183 -9.23 17.81 25.86
N ASN A 184 -9.53 18.86 26.65
CA ASN A 184 -10.89 19.25 26.96
C ASN A 184 -11.52 20.02 25.79
N ILE A 185 -12.47 19.39 25.11
CA ILE A 185 -13.19 19.97 23.96
C ILE A 185 -14.49 20.63 24.45
N LEU A 186 -14.57 21.95 24.30
CA LEU A 186 -15.71 22.75 24.76
C LEU A 186 -17.05 22.25 24.19
N PRO A 187 -18.16 22.36 24.93
CA PRO A 187 -19.48 21.98 24.43
C PRO A 187 -19.99 22.92 23.34
N ARG A 188 -20.87 22.39 22.48
CA ARG A 188 -21.75 23.20 21.64
C ARG A 188 -22.70 24.02 22.53
N ALA A 189 -22.89 25.30 22.20
CA ALA A 189 -23.90 26.12 22.86
C ALA A 189 -25.32 25.59 22.54
N PRO A 190 -26.23 25.44 23.52
CA PRO A 190 -27.57 24.90 23.27
C PRO A 190 -28.37 25.66 22.20
N SER A 191 -28.16 26.97 22.09
CA SER A 191 -28.80 27.83 21.07
C SER A 191 -28.19 27.71 19.67
N SER A 192 -27.02 27.08 19.53
CA SER A 192 -26.31 26.92 18.26
C SER A 192 -26.83 25.71 17.49
N TYR A 193 -27.28 25.92 16.25
CA TYR A 193 -27.75 24.82 15.39
C TYR A 193 -26.60 24.18 14.60
N ASP A 194 -25.77 24.99 13.94
CA ASP A 194 -24.70 24.52 13.05
C ASP A 194 -23.29 24.62 13.66
N ASN A 195 -23.06 25.51 14.64
CA ASN A 195 -21.72 25.72 15.16
C ASN A 195 -21.43 24.72 16.30
N PRO A 196 -20.43 23.84 16.14
CA PRO A 196 -19.99 22.94 17.20
C PRO A 196 -19.24 23.70 18.31
N GLY A 197 -19.05 23.04 19.45
CA GLY A 197 -18.02 23.44 20.40
C GLY A 197 -16.63 23.14 19.84
N TYR A 198 -15.66 23.97 20.18
CA TYR A 198 -14.33 23.93 19.58
C TYR A 198 -13.24 24.25 20.59
N THR A 199 -12.12 23.51 20.52
CA THR A 199 -10.92 23.79 21.30
C THR A 199 -9.70 23.64 20.39
N GLU A 200 -8.78 24.60 20.49
CA GLU A 200 -7.40 24.42 20.04
C GLU A 200 -6.48 24.33 21.24
N ALA A 201 -5.56 23.38 21.23
CA ALA A 201 -4.62 23.20 22.32
C ALA A 201 -3.23 22.84 21.79
N THR A 202 -2.23 23.64 22.14
CA THR A 202 -0.83 23.34 21.83
C THR A 202 -0.37 22.11 22.62
N LEU A 203 0.12 21.10 21.92
CA LEU A 203 0.62 19.85 22.51
C LEU A 203 2.11 19.90 22.82
N GLY A 204 2.85 20.76 22.10
CA GLY A 204 4.28 20.93 22.27
C GLY A 204 4.90 21.59 21.05
N ALA A 205 6.10 22.14 21.24
CA ALA A 205 6.95 22.61 20.16
C ALA A 205 8.06 21.58 19.90
N PRO A 206 8.34 21.21 18.65
CA PRO A 206 9.53 20.47 18.30
C PRO A 206 10.79 21.15 18.88
N VAL A 207 11.68 20.38 19.51
CA VAL A 207 12.99 20.87 19.94
C VAL A 207 13.89 21.00 18.71
N PRO A 208 14.57 22.15 18.51
CA PRO A 208 15.50 22.35 17.39
C PRO A 208 16.52 21.22 17.27
N ASP A 209 16.88 20.86 16.04
CA ASP A 209 17.87 19.83 15.69
C ASP A 209 17.59 18.39 16.16
N LYS A 210 16.52 18.16 16.94
CA LYS A 210 16.12 16.81 17.39
C LYS A 210 15.13 16.14 16.45
N ILE A 211 14.42 16.93 15.63
CA ILE A 211 13.50 16.47 14.59
C ILE A 211 14.11 16.72 13.21
N VAL A 212 14.08 15.70 12.36
CA VAL A 212 14.73 15.67 11.05
C VAL A 212 13.73 15.95 9.94
N SER A 213 12.53 15.39 10.02
CA SER A 213 11.48 15.53 9.02
C SER A 213 10.12 15.17 9.61
N HIS A 214 9.05 15.44 8.88
CA HIS A 214 7.72 14.93 9.25
C HIS A 214 6.97 14.34 8.05
N PHE A 215 6.11 13.38 8.36
CA PHE A 215 5.09 12.79 7.50
C PHE A 215 3.73 12.97 8.19
N ALA A 216 2.71 13.35 7.45
CA ALA A 216 1.36 13.49 7.99
C ALA A 216 0.33 12.92 7.02
N THR A 217 -0.67 12.24 7.57
CA THR A 217 -1.88 11.89 6.83
C THR A 217 -2.84 13.06 6.98
N VAL A 218 -2.91 13.92 5.97
CA VAL A 218 -3.70 15.16 5.97
C VAL A 218 -5.06 14.95 5.32
N LYS A 219 -6.03 15.79 5.68
CA LYS A 219 -7.34 15.79 5.03
C LYS A 219 -7.22 16.25 3.58
N HIS A 220 -7.86 15.52 2.68
CA HIS A 220 -8.11 15.93 1.30
C HIS A 220 -9.62 16.10 1.08
N GLY A 221 -10.09 17.34 1.22
CA GLY A 221 -11.52 17.59 1.43
C GLY A 221 -12.03 16.91 2.70
N THR A 222 -13.30 16.51 2.72
CA THR A 222 -13.88 15.74 3.84
C THR A 222 -13.91 14.24 3.57
N ALA A 223 -13.95 13.84 2.30
CA ALA A 223 -14.08 12.45 1.89
C ALA A 223 -12.79 11.65 2.07
N TRP A 224 -11.65 12.31 1.90
CA TRP A 224 -10.37 11.66 1.68
C TRP A 224 -9.27 12.13 2.62
N VAL A 225 -8.20 11.35 2.66
CA VAL A 225 -6.92 11.73 3.23
C VAL A 225 -5.82 11.49 2.23
N GLU A 226 -4.71 12.20 2.39
CA GLU A 226 -3.54 12.10 1.52
C GLU A 226 -2.24 12.28 2.32
N PRO A 227 -1.10 11.78 1.81
CA PRO A 227 0.18 11.99 2.45
C PRO A 227 0.70 13.42 2.25
N SER A 228 1.26 14.01 3.31
CA SER A 228 1.98 15.28 3.30
C SER A 228 3.32 15.09 3.99
N HIS A 229 4.34 15.80 3.52
CA HIS A 229 5.71 15.70 4.02
C HIS A 229 6.30 17.09 4.27
N SER A 230 7.30 17.16 5.14
CA SER A 230 8.10 18.38 5.29
C SER A 230 8.83 18.72 3.99
N VAL A 231 8.83 20.00 3.61
CA VAL A 231 9.57 20.49 2.42
C VAL A 231 11.07 20.45 2.66
N ASN A 232 11.52 20.96 3.81
CA ASN A 232 12.92 20.90 4.24
C ASN A 232 13.13 19.75 5.22
N ARG A 233 14.36 19.25 5.33
CA ARG A 233 14.75 18.13 6.20
C ARG A 233 16.12 18.35 6.84
N GLY A 234 16.48 17.52 7.81
CA GLY A 234 17.76 17.63 8.55
C GLY A 234 17.84 18.94 9.32
N ARG A 235 19.03 19.56 9.34
CA ARG A 235 19.26 20.85 10.01
C ARG A 235 18.45 22.02 9.42
N ALA A 236 17.91 21.86 8.21
CA ALA A 236 17.06 22.87 7.56
C ALA A 236 15.56 22.70 7.87
N TRP A 237 15.17 21.69 8.66
CA TRP A 237 13.77 21.44 9.00
C TRP A 237 13.20 22.58 9.84
N GLY A 238 12.18 23.27 9.31
CA GLY A 238 11.66 24.53 9.86
C GLY A 238 10.44 24.39 10.79
N GLY A 239 10.12 23.19 11.28
CA GLY A 239 8.97 22.93 12.15
C GLY A 239 7.79 22.21 11.48
N PHE A 240 6.70 22.04 12.24
CA PHE A 240 5.50 21.34 11.79
C PHE A 240 4.53 22.28 11.06
N HIS A 241 4.53 22.22 9.73
CA HIS A 241 3.71 23.07 8.85
C HIS A 241 2.92 22.26 7.82
N PRO A 242 1.99 21.38 8.25
CA PRO A 242 1.15 20.66 7.32
C PRO A 242 0.20 21.63 6.58
N PRO A 243 -0.14 21.38 5.31
CA PRO A 243 -0.98 22.29 4.52
C PRO A 243 -2.44 22.32 5.00
N ARG A 244 -2.89 21.29 5.71
CA ARG A 244 -4.26 21.08 6.21
C ARG A 244 -4.23 20.28 7.51
N GLU A 245 -5.37 20.16 8.17
CA GLU A 245 -5.46 19.34 9.38
C GLU A 245 -5.13 17.87 9.10
N CYS A 246 -4.46 17.23 10.06
CA CYS A 246 -3.98 15.85 9.98
C CYS A 246 -4.82 14.91 10.84
N VAL A 247 -5.05 13.71 10.34
CA VAL A 247 -5.62 12.59 11.11
C VAL A 247 -4.54 11.74 11.79
N MET A 248 -3.27 11.94 11.40
CA MET A 248 -2.08 11.37 12.03
C MET A 248 -0.86 12.23 11.62
N ALA A 249 0.11 12.41 12.51
CA ALA A 249 1.41 12.99 12.19
C ALA A 249 2.53 12.12 12.77
N ALA A 250 3.58 11.90 11.99
CA ALA A 250 4.79 11.20 12.37
C ALA A 250 6.00 12.11 12.18
N PHE A 251 6.89 12.12 13.15
CA PHE A 251 8.09 12.94 13.19
C PHE A 251 9.29 12.01 13.20
N GLN A 252 10.14 12.11 12.19
CA GLN A 252 11.42 11.43 12.19
C GLN A 252 12.36 12.20 13.11
N THR A 253 12.84 11.56 14.15
CA THR A 253 13.80 12.14 15.09
C THR A 253 15.20 11.68 14.75
N VAL A 254 16.19 12.23 15.43
CA VAL A 254 17.59 11.79 15.32
C VAL A 254 17.82 10.37 15.86
N ARG A 255 16.89 9.79 16.65
CA ARG A 255 17.01 8.43 17.23
C ARG A 255 15.91 7.45 16.83
N GLY A 256 14.80 7.92 16.25
CA GLY A 256 13.65 7.07 15.96
C GLY A 256 12.49 7.84 15.34
N VAL A 257 11.27 7.49 15.73
CA VAL A 257 10.04 8.12 15.22
C VAL A 257 9.09 8.41 16.38
N ILE A 258 8.43 9.57 16.32
CA ILE A 258 7.34 9.94 17.22
C ILE A 258 6.05 10.09 16.41
N VAL A 259 4.99 9.37 16.78
CA VAL A 259 3.67 9.41 16.14
C VAL A 259 2.66 10.07 17.07
N PHE A 260 1.85 10.99 16.53
CA PHE A 260 0.68 11.56 17.15
C PHE A 260 -0.57 11.05 16.41
N LEU A 261 -1.42 10.32 17.11
CA LEU A 261 -2.67 9.73 16.60
C LEU A 261 -3.88 10.25 17.39
N PRO A 262 -4.60 11.25 16.88
CA PRO A 262 -5.88 11.67 17.44
C PRO A 262 -6.97 10.62 17.30
N ILE A 263 -7.71 10.36 18.38
CA ILE A 263 -8.83 9.43 18.39
C ILE A 263 -10.14 10.21 18.27
N SER A 264 -10.92 9.91 17.23
CA SER A 264 -12.24 10.51 17.01
C SER A 264 -13.38 9.58 17.45
N LYS A 265 -14.52 10.16 17.79
CA LYS A 265 -15.76 9.47 18.18
C LYS A 265 -16.93 10.01 17.34
N ALA A 266 -18.08 9.34 17.36
CA ALA A 266 -19.23 9.73 16.52
C ALA A 266 -19.68 11.21 16.71
N SER A 267 -19.61 11.72 17.94
CA SER A 267 -20.08 13.07 18.30
C SER A 267 -18.96 14.08 18.59
N SER A 268 -17.69 13.68 18.42
CA SER A 268 -16.55 14.55 18.64
C SER A 268 -15.36 14.14 17.78
N THR A 269 -14.76 15.09 17.08
CA THR A 269 -13.62 14.84 16.18
C THR A 269 -12.37 15.51 16.73
N LEU A 270 -11.23 14.85 16.56
CA LEU A 270 -9.92 15.42 16.84
C LEU A 270 -9.04 15.36 15.60
N TYR A 271 -8.28 16.42 15.40
CA TYR A 271 -7.26 16.55 14.35
C TYR A 271 -5.99 17.17 14.93
N LEU A 272 -4.92 17.17 14.12
CA LEU A 272 -3.71 17.94 14.37
C LEU A 272 -3.58 19.06 13.33
N LYS A 273 -2.89 20.15 13.68
CA LYS A 273 -2.41 21.15 12.72
C LYS A 273 -1.12 21.80 13.22
N GLY A 274 -0.45 22.53 12.32
CA GLY A 274 0.55 23.51 12.70
C GLY A 274 -0.10 24.85 13.06
N ASP A 275 0.57 25.65 13.88
CA ASP A 275 0.10 26.99 14.27
C ASP A 275 0.77 28.15 13.51
N GLY A 276 1.60 27.83 12.52
CA GLY A 276 2.41 28.81 11.78
C GLY A 276 3.80 29.05 12.37
N GLU A 277 4.01 28.75 13.66
CA GLU A 277 5.31 28.81 14.35
C GLU A 277 5.97 27.42 14.46
N GLY A 278 5.39 26.41 13.78
CA GLY A 278 5.91 25.05 13.73
C GLY A 278 5.53 24.18 14.94
N ARG A 279 4.62 24.64 15.81
CA ARG A 279 4.16 23.86 16.98
C ARG A 279 3.04 22.91 16.60
N VAL A 280 2.92 21.81 17.35
CA VAL A 280 1.85 20.83 17.16
C VAL A 280 0.63 21.25 17.95
N VAL A 281 -0.51 21.42 17.27
CA VAL A 281 -1.79 21.85 17.88
C VAL A 281 -2.84 20.78 17.65
N ALA A 282 -3.53 20.39 18.72
CA ALA A 282 -4.76 19.62 18.65
C ALA A 282 -5.94 20.53 18.32
N VAL A 283 -6.79 20.06 17.42
CA VAL A 283 -8.05 20.71 17.04
C VAL A 283 -9.20 19.77 17.39
N GLY A 284 -9.96 20.14 18.42
CA GLY A 284 -11.12 19.40 18.89
C GLY A 284 -12.43 20.04 18.43
N ARG A 285 -13.33 19.23 17.88
CA ARG A 285 -14.72 19.59 17.55
C ARG A 285 -15.67 18.74 18.37
N ASN A 286 -16.68 19.34 19.00
CA ASN A 286 -17.65 18.65 19.83
C ASN A 286 -19.07 19.07 19.46
N ASP A 287 -19.87 18.10 19.02
CA ASP A 287 -21.25 18.32 18.58
C ASP A 287 -22.26 18.24 19.74
N THR A 288 -21.80 17.87 20.94
CA THR A 288 -22.64 17.68 22.14
C THR A 288 -22.70 18.95 23.02
N GLU A 289 -23.73 19.04 23.86
CA GLU A 289 -23.91 20.15 24.81
C GLU A 289 -23.14 19.96 26.13
N ARG A 290 -22.25 18.97 26.18
CA ARG A 290 -21.43 18.65 27.37
C ARG A 290 -19.96 18.71 27.01
N LEU A 291 -19.13 19.01 28.00
CA LEU A 291 -17.68 18.93 27.84
C LEU A 291 -17.30 17.50 27.45
N VAL A 292 -16.48 17.36 26.40
CA VAL A 292 -15.95 16.07 25.96
C VAL A 292 -14.44 16.09 26.10
N GLN A 293 -13.89 15.03 26.69
CA GLN A 293 -12.45 14.80 26.68
C GLN A 293 -12.08 13.98 25.43
N GLY A 294 -11.29 14.59 24.57
CA GLY A 294 -10.65 13.91 23.44
C GLY A 294 -9.26 13.41 23.82
N THR A 295 -8.77 12.37 23.14
CA THR A 295 -7.46 11.77 23.42
C THR A 295 -6.62 11.67 22.15
N ILE A 296 -5.34 12.01 22.27
CA ILE A 296 -4.31 11.83 21.25
C ILE A 296 -3.28 10.87 21.83
N VAL A 297 -3.04 9.76 21.14
CA VAL A 297 -2.00 8.81 21.52
C VAL A 297 -0.69 9.30 20.90
N VAL A 298 0.34 9.45 21.74
CA VAL A 298 1.68 9.83 21.31
C VAL A 298 2.61 8.66 21.59
N VAL A 299 3.29 8.16 20.56
CA VAL A 299 4.18 7.00 20.67
C VAL A 299 5.56 7.35 20.18
N MET A 300 6.59 6.94 20.93
CA MET A 300 7.98 6.94 20.52
C MET A 300 8.45 5.49 20.28
N ALA A 301 9.04 5.22 19.13
CA ALA A 301 9.60 3.92 18.78
C ALA A 301 10.81 4.05 17.84
N GLY A 302 11.56 2.96 17.66
CA GLY A 302 12.69 2.92 16.72
C GLY A 302 12.29 3.12 15.26
N ASP A 303 11.09 2.69 14.85
CA ASP A 303 10.56 2.82 13.49
C ASP A 303 9.07 3.19 13.46
N ILE A 304 8.62 3.69 12.31
CA ILE A 304 7.26 4.21 12.14
C ILE A 304 6.17 3.13 12.17
N GLU A 305 6.43 1.93 11.65
CA GLU A 305 5.42 0.87 11.68
C GLU A 305 5.15 0.43 13.12
N THR A 306 6.21 0.21 13.90
CA THR A 306 6.10 -0.08 15.34
C THR A 306 5.36 1.04 16.08
N ALA A 307 5.68 2.31 15.80
CA ALA A 307 5.02 3.44 16.46
C ALA A 307 3.52 3.52 16.12
N VAL A 308 3.14 3.32 14.86
CA VAL A 308 1.74 3.36 14.41
C VAL A 308 0.95 2.17 14.96
N ASP A 309 1.52 0.96 14.92
CA ASP A 309 0.87 -0.25 15.43
C ASP A 309 0.59 -0.14 16.94
N GLU A 310 1.54 0.40 17.71
CA GLU A 310 1.35 0.71 19.14
C GLU A 310 0.28 1.79 19.35
N ALA A 311 0.28 2.85 18.52
CA ALA A 311 -0.71 3.91 18.62
C ALA A 311 -2.14 3.36 18.41
N PHE A 312 -2.32 2.47 17.43
CA PHE A 312 -3.59 1.80 17.16
C PHE A 312 -3.97 0.75 18.21
N TYR A 313 -2.99 0.07 18.82
CA TYR A 313 -3.23 -0.79 19.98
C TYR A 313 -3.90 0.02 21.12
N TRP A 314 -3.34 1.18 21.47
CA TRP A 314 -3.94 2.06 22.47
C TRP A 314 -5.23 2.69 22.01
N ALA A 315 -5.36 3.06 20.74
CA ALA A 315 -6.61 3.59 20.20
C ALA A 315 -7.78 2.61 20.38
N LYS A 316 -7.55 1.30 20.15
CA LYS A 316 -8.53 0.24 20.40
C LYS A 316 -8.91 0.18 21.89
N ARG A 317 -7.93 0.11 22.79
CA ARG A 317 -8.18 0.05 24.24
C ARG A 317 -8.94 1.27 24.77
N ILE A 318 -8.53 2.47 24.39
CA ILE A 318 -9.16 3.73 24.79
C ILE A 318 -10.59 3.82 24.25
N SER A 319 -10.85 3.24 23.08
CA SER A 319 -12.19 3.19 22.48
C SER A 319 -13.06 2.05 23.02
N GLY A 320 -12.58 1.25 23.99
CA GLY A 320 -13.31 0.10 24.54
C GLY A 320 -13.38 -1.10 23.60
N VAL A 321 -12.58 -1.12 22.55
CA VAL A 321 -12.45 -2.23 21.59
C VAL A 321 -11.47 -3.26 22.16
N PRO A 322 -11.78 -4.56 22.12
CA PRO A 322 -10.84 -5.60 22.55
C PRO A 322 -9.53 -5.52 21.76
N SER A 323 -8.42 -5.35 22.48
CA SER A 323 -7.07 -5.39 21.91
C SER A 323 -6.53 -6.81 22.04
N GLU A 324 -6.39 -7.53 20.94
CA GLU A 324 -5.51 -8.70 20.89
C GLU A 324 -4.04 -8.23 20.86
N SER A 325 -3.14 -9.03 21.41
CA SER A 325 -1.70 -8.82 21.25
C SER A 325 -1.35 -8.80 19.75
N PRO A 326 -0.49 -7.89 19.29
CA PRO A 326 0.00 -7.94 17.91
C PRO A 326 0.66 -9.29 17.63
N GLY A 327 0.45 -9.85 16.43
CA GLY A 327 1.31 -10.92 15.93
C GLY A 327 0.74 -12.33 15.83
N VAL A 328 -0.59 -12.53 15.81
CA VAL A 328 -1.14 -13.77 15.21
C VAL A 328 -1.74 -13.41 13.86
N PRO A 329 -1.01 -13.63 12.74
CA PRO A 329 -1.63 -13.66 11.42
C PRO A 329 -2.77 -14.66 11.48
N ARG A 330 -4.02 -14.18 11.41
CA ARG A 330 -5.13 -15.09 11.15
C ARG A 330 -4.95 -15.55 9.70
N PRO A 331 -4.96 -16.86 9.42
CA PRO A 331 -4.97 -17.34 8.04
C PRO A 331 -6.04 -16.58 7.28
N ARG A 332 -5.68 -15.93 6.16
CA ARG A 332 -6.67 -15.23 5.34
C ARG A 332 -7.63 -16.32 4.83
N PRO A 333 -8.91 -16.36 5.27
CA PRO A 333 -9.85 -17.29 4.69
C PRO A 333 -10.00 -16.96 3.20
N GLU A 334 -10.30 -17.96 2.38
CA GLU A 334 -10.59 -17.73 0.96
C GLU A 334 -11.69 -16.68 0.82
N ASP A 335 -11.33 -15.52 0.26
CA ASP A 335 -12.26 -14.43 -0.01
C ASP A 335 -12.55 -14.41 -1.50
N SER A 336 -13.40 -15.36 -1.90
CA SER A 336 -13.80 -15.54 -3.28
C SER A 336 -14.41 -14.27 -3.88
N TRP A 337 -15.04 -13.38 -3.11
CA TRP A 337 -15.54 -12.15 -3.70
C TRP A 337 -14.39 -11.18 -4.01
N SER A 338 -13.49 -10.94 -3.05
CA SER A 338 -12.37 -10.00 -3.24
C SER A 338 -11.32 -10.51 -4.24
N ASP A 339 -11.13 -11.82 -4.34
CA ASP A 339 -10.23 -12.47 -5.31
C ASP A 339 -10.79 -12.48 -6.73
N ALA A 340 -12.06 -12.14 -6.98
CA ALA A 340 -12.57 -12.02 -8.34
C ALA A 340 -12.10 -10.73 -9.03
N LEU A 341 -11.86 -10.81 -10.35
CA LEU A 341 -11.80 -9.63 -11.21
C LEU A 341 -13.18 -8.96 -11.27
N LYS A 342 -13.19 -7.63 -11.12
CA LYS A 342 -14.41 -6.83 -11.08
C LYS A 342 -14.40 -5.78 -12.18
N TYR A 343 -15.58 -5.36 -12.60
CA TYR A 343 -15.76 -4.27 -13.56
C TYR A 343 -16.63 -3.17 -12.95
N CYS A 344 -16.22 -1.91 -13.08
CA CYS A 344 -16.99 -0.75 -12.65
C CYS A 344 -17.41 0.09 -13.85
N THR A 345 -18.63 0.61 -13.86
CA THR A 345 -19.15 1.38 -14.99
C THR A 345 -18.79 2.87 -14.96
N TRP A 346 -18.15 3.39 -13.90
CA TRP A 346 -17.94 4.84 -13.73
C TRP A 346 -17.14 5.48 -14.87
N ASN A 347 -15.86 5.13 -15.04
CA ASN A 347 -15.05 5.70 -16.14
C ASN A 347 -15.37 5.08 -17.50
N SER A 348 -16.07 3.93 -17.53
CA SER A 348 -16.42 3.28 -18.80
C SER A 348 -17.68 3.85 -19.45
N LEU A 349 -18.78 3.92 -18.70
CA LEU A 349 -20.11 4.29 -19.22
C LEU A 349 -20.55 5.68 -18.74
N GLY A 350 -19.92 6.20 -17.69
CA GLY A 350 -20.32 7.42 -17.00
C GLY A 350 -21.72 7.32 -16.41
N ARG A 351 -22.35 8.48 -16.22
CA ARG A 351 -23.71 8.59 -15.64
C ARG A 351 -24.84 8.23 -16.60
N SER A 352 -24.57 8.06 -17.89
CA SER A 352 -25.62 7.81 -18.90
C SER A 352 -26.00 6.31 -18.96
N LEU A 353 -26.34 5.72 -17.81
CA LEU A 353 -26.58 4.29 -17.66
C LEU A 353 -27.96 3.89 -18.20
N THR A 354 -27.98 2.79 -18.96
CA THR A 354 -29.22 2.12 -19.38
C THR A 354 -29.02 0.62 -19.30
N LYS A 355 -30.12 -0.14 -19.20
CA LYS A 355 -30.08 -1.61 -19.21
C LYS A 355 -29.24 -2.14 -20.38
N ARG A 356 -29.46 -1.58 -21.59
CA ARG A 356 -28.75 -1.97 -22.80
C ARG A 356 -27.25 -1.71 -22.70
N ARG A 357 -26.83 -0.49 -22.34
CA ARG A 357 -25.40 -0.15 -22.25
C ARG A 357 -24.63 -1.01 -21.25
N VAL A 358 -25.27 -1.33 -20.11
CA VAL A 358 -24.66 -2.21 -19.10
C VAL A 358 -24.51 -3.64 -19.64
N VAL A 359 -25.55 -4.19 -20.27
CA VAL A 359 -25.48 -5.53 -20.86
C VAL A 359 -24.48 -5.59 -22.01
N ASP A 360 -24.46 -4.60 -22.90
CA ASP A 360 -23.54 -4.52 -24.03
C ASP A 360 -22.08 -4.46 -23.56
N ALA A 361 -21.79 -3.75 -22.46
CA ALA A 361 -20.45 -3.71 -21.87
C ALA A 361 -20.00 -5.07 -21.30
N VAL A 362 -20.91 -5.82 -20.67
CA VAL A 362 -20.60 -7.19 -20.20
C VAL A 362 -20.45 -8.14 -21.39
N ASP A 363 -21.33 -8.06 -22.39
CA ASP A 363 -21.24 -8.84 -23.63
C ASP A 363 -19.86 -8.63 -24.32
N ASP A 364 -19.36 -7.39 -24.34
CA ASP A 364 -18.07 -7.04 -24.92
C ASP A 364 -16.87 -7.61 -24.13
N LEU A 365 -16.87 -7.51 -22.80
CA LEU A 365 -15.83 -8.11 -21.94
C LEU A 365 -15.71 -9.62 -22.19
N TYR A 366 -16.85 -10.34 -22.20
CA TYR A 366 -16.88 -11.79 -22.39
C TYR A 366 -16.51 -12.19 -23.82
N SER A 367 -16.89 -11.40 -24.82
CA SER A 367 -16.46 -11.60 -26.22
C SER A 367 -14.94 -11.48 -26.37
N ASN A 368 -14.29 -10.67 -25.52
CA ASN A 368 -12.84 -10.52 -25.44
C ASN A 368 -12.17 -11.47 -24.44
N ARG A 369 -12.89 -12.48 -23.93
CA ARG A 369 -12.41 -13.48 -22.93
C ARG A 369 -11.96 -12.85 -21.61
N ILE A 370 -12.58 -11.75 -21.21
CA ILE A 370 -12.37 -11.08 -19.92
C ILE A 370 -13.51 -11.49 -18.98
N ASN A 371 -13.30 -12.59 -18.26
CA ASN A 371 -14.31 -13.17 -17.40
C ASN A 371 -14.33 -12.47 -16.03
N ILE A 372 -15.23 -11.51 -15.86
CA ILE A 372 -15.49 -10.88 -14.57
C ILE A 372 -16.52 -11.67 -13.77
N GLU A 373 -16.41 -11.72 -12.43
CA GLU A 373 -17.49 -12.26 -11.59
C GLU A 373 -18.37 -11.18 -10.98
N THR A 374 -17.88 -9.95 -10.86
CA THR A 374 -18.61 -8.83 -10.28
C THR A 374 -18.67 -7.66 -11.25
N ILE A 375 -19.88 -7.14 -11.49
CA ILE A 375 -20.08 -5.82 -12.10
C ILE A 375 -20.63 -4.85 -11.05
N ILE A 376 -20.07 -3.64 -11.00
CA ILE A 376 -20.56 -2.52 -10.21
C ILE A 376 -21.23 -1.53 -11.15
N ILE A 377 -22.55 -1.41 -11.02
CA ILE A 377 -23.36 -0.39 -11.68
C ILE A 377 -23.22 0.88 -10.83
N ASP A 378 -22.37 1.79 -11.29
CA ASP A 378 -22.01 3.01 -10.57
C ASP A 378 -23.14 4.08 -10.67
N ASP A 379 -22.84 5.31 -10.28
CA ASP A 379 -23.80 6.39 -10.06
C ASP A 379 -24.78 6.65 -11.24
N ASN A 380 -26.00 7.09 -10.88
CA ASN A 380 -27.09 7.56 -11.74
C ASN A 380 -27.99 6.47 -12.36
N TRP A 381 -28.13 5.30 -11.70
CA TRP A 381 -29.17 4.30 -12.05
C TRP A 381 -30.51 4.57 -11.35
N GLN A 382 -30.50 5.29 -10.24
CA GLN A 382 -31.63 5.52 -9.34
C GLN A 382 -32.77 6.33 -9.98
N SER A 383 -33.98 6.22 -9.43
CA SER A 383 -35.07 7.17 -9.69
C SER A 383 -34.84 8.48 -8.93
N LEU A 384 -34.66 9.58 -9.65
CA LEU A 384 -34.21 10.86 -9.09
C LEU A 384 -35.06 12.02 -9.61
N ASP A 385 -35.35 12.99 -8.73
CA ASP A 385 -35.85 14.30 -9.14
C ASP A 385 -34.70 15.30 -9.38
N GLY A 386 -35.04 16.50 -9.85
CA GLY A 386 -34.07 17.56 -10.17
C GLY A 386 -33.73 17.64 -11.66
N SER A 387 -32.71 18.43 -11.98
CA SER A 387 -32.27 18.71 -13.36
C SER A 387 -30.98 17.96 -13.66
N ASP A 388 -30.84 17.46 -14.89
CA ASP A 388 -29.59 16.86 -15.37
C ASP A 388 -28.44 17.89 -15.46
N ASN A 389 -28.75 19.19 -15.51
CA ASN A 389 -27.76 20.27 -15.51
C ASN A 389 -27.16 20.54 -14.11
N ASP A 390 -27.75 19.99 -13.05
CA ASP A 390 -27.20 20.02 -11.68
C ASP A 390 -27.22 18.59 -11.10
N PRO A 391 -26.28 17.73 -11.52
CA PRO A 391 -26.26 16.34 -11.08
C PRO A 391 -26.10 16.18 -9.55
N PHE A 392 -25.47 17.14 -8.89
CA PHE A 392 -25.25 17.10 -7.44
C PHE A 392 -26.44 17.62 -6.65
N GLY A 393 -27.34 18.39 -7.27
CA GLY A 393 -28.59 18.87 -6.66
C GLY A 393 -29.76 17.87 -6.69
N ARG A 394 -29.60 16.73 -7.38
CA ARG A 394 -30.65 15.70 -7.50
C ARG A 394 -30.92 14.96 -6.19
N ARG A 395 -32.16 14.49 -6.02
CA ARG A 395 -32.61 13.79 -4.79
C ARG A 395 -33.29 12.47 -5.12
N TRP A 396 -33.21 11.54 -4.18
CA TRP A 396 -33.71 10.18 -4.36
C TRP A 396 -35.22 10.08 -4.12
N THR A 397 -35.97 9.49 -5.06
CA THR A 397 -37.45 9.42 -4.98
C THR A 397 -37.97 8.02 -4.66
N ASP A 398 -37.37 6.97 -5.22
CA ASP A 398 -37.86 5.58 -5.17
C ASP A 398 -36.69 4.59 -5.13
N PHE A 399 -36.89 3.43 -4.49
CA PHE A 399 -35.86 2.37 -4.48
C PHE A 399 -35.59 1.77 -5.86
N GLU A 400 -36.61 1.71 -6.73
CA GLU A 400 -36.48 1.14 -8.07
C GLU A 400 -35.67 2.07 -9.00
N ALA A 401 -34.96 1.46 -9.95
CA ALA A 401 -34.21 2.16 -10.97
C ALA A 401 -35.11 3.06 -11.84
N ASN A 402 -34.54 4.11 -12.42
CA ASN A 402 -35.31 5.01 -13.29
C ASN A 402 -35.86 4.25 -14.50
N LYS A 403 -37.16 4.41 -14.79
CA LYS A 403 -37.84 3.67 -15.86
C LYS A 403 -37.36 4.04 -17.27
N ALA A 404 -36.73 5.20 -17.44
CA ALA A 404 -36.20 5.64 -18.73
C ALA A 404 -34.99 4.80 -19.15
N GLY A 405 -34.01 4.59 -18.26
CA GLY A 405 -32.85 3.74 -18.50
C GLY A 405 -33.11 2.25 -18.23
N PHE A 406 -34.02 1.94 -17.31
CA PHE A 406 -34.30 0.58 -16.82
C PHE A 406 -35.81 0.28 -16.82
N PRO A 407 -36.46 0.16 -18.00
CA PRO A 407 -37.92 0.01 -18.10
C PRO A 407 -38.48 -1.25 -17.41
N GLY A 408 -37.66 -2.29 -17.24
CA GLY A 408 -38.00 -3.51 -16.50
C GLY A 408 -37.48 -3.54 -15.05
N GLY A 409 -36.96 -2.44 -14.53
CA GLY A 409 -36.33 -2.36 -13.20
C GLY A 409 -34.99 -3.08 -13.08
N LEU A 410 -34.40 -3.04 -11.89
CA LEU A 410 -33.11 -3.69 -11.60
C LEU A 410 -33.16 -5.20 -11.81
N ARG A 411 -34.25 -5.86 -11.42
CA ARG A 411 -34.38 -7.31 -11.55
C ARG A 411 -34.22 -7.77 -13.00
N SER A 412 -34.84 -7.05 -13.93
CA SER A 412 -34.74 -7.37 -15.36
C SER A 412 -33.31 -7.18 -15.89
N LEU A 413 -32.56 -6.20 -15.40
CA LEU A 413 -31.15 -6.03 -15.74
C LEU A 413 -30.30 -7.20 -15.21
N VAL A 414 -30.47 -7.55 -13.94
CA VAL A 414 -29.71 -8.63 -13.30
C VAL A 414 -30.00 -9.97 -13.99
N ASP A 415 -31.26 -10.26 -14.29
CA ASP A 415 -31.65 -11.49 -14.98
C ASP A 415 -31.02 -11.55 -16.38
N ASP A 416 -31.02 -10.46 -17.15
CA ASP A 416 -30.36 -10.42 -18.47
C ASP A 416 -28.86 -10.70 -18.37
N ILE A 417 -28.16 -10.05 -17.43
CA ILE A 417 -26.72 -10.25 -17.21
C ILE A 417 -26.43 -11.70 -16.83
N LYS A 418 -27.12 -12.25 -15.82
CA LYS A 418 -26.84 -13.60 -15.28
C LYS A 418 -27.29 -14.73 -16.21
N ASN A 419 -28.34 -14.52 -17.01
CA ASN A 419 -28.80 -15.50 -17.98
C ASN A 419 -27.87 -15.59 -19.19
N LYS A 420 -27.34 -14.45 -19.67
CA LYS A 420 -26.34 -14.43 -20.75
C LYS A 420 -24.96 -14.89 -20.26
N HIS A 421 -24.53 -14.42 -19.09
CA HIS A 421 -23.18 -14.64 -18.56
C HIS A 421 -23.24 -15.27 -17.17
N ARG A 422 -23.32 -16.61 -17.14
CA ARG A 422 -23.40 -17.41 -15.90
C ARG A 422 -22.21 -17.21 -14.95
N ALA A 423 -21.06 -16.79 -15.48
CA ALA A 423 -19.87 -16.50 -14.69
C ALA A 423 -19.96 -15.18 -13.90
N VAL A 424 -20.89 -14.27 -14.26
CA VAL A 424 -21.21 -13.10 -13.42
C VAL A 424 -22.04 -13.55 -12.22
N LYS A 425 -21.36 -13.79 -11.09
CA LYS A 425 -22.00 -14.21 -9.83
C LYS A 425 -22.61 -13.02 -9.09
N HIS A 426 -21.97 -11.86 -9.21
CA HIS A 426 -22.28 -10.70 -8.40
C HIS A 426 -22.62 -9.47 -9.25
N VAL A 427 -23.70 -8.81 -8.86
CA VAL A 427 -24.07 -7.48 -9.37
C VAL A 427 -24.13 -6.55 -8.17
N ALA A 428 -23.37 -5.47 -8.23
CA ALA A 428 -23.34 -4.43 -7.21
C ALA A 428 -23.94 -3.14 -7.76
N VAL A 429 -24.48 -2.32 -6.87
CA VAL A 429 -24.96 -0.96 -7.21
C VAL A 429 -24.33 0.08 -6.28
N TRP A 430 -24.08 1.26 -6.83
CA TRP A 430 -23.70 2.45 -6.08
C TRP A 430 -24.91 3.10 -5.41
N HIS A 431 -24.76 3.64 -4.20
CA HIS A 431 -25.73 4.57 -3.59
C HIS A 431 -25.03 5.50 -2.59
N GLY A 432 -25.63 6.67 -2.32
CA GLY A 432 -25.16 7.57 -1.26
C GLY A 432 -25.70 7.20 0.12
N ILE A 433 -25.04 7.68 1.19
CA ILE A 433 -25.41 7.35 2.58
C ILE A 433 -26.69 8.08 3.06
N LEU A 434 -26.88 9.35 2.67
CA LEU A 434 -27.99 10.21 3.11
C LEU A 434 -29.17 10.21 2.13
N GLY A 435 -29.07 9.42 1.06
CA GLY A 435 -29.90 9.53 -0.11
C GLY A 435 -29.05 9.61 -1.37
N TYR A 436 -29.50 10.38 -2.36
CA TYR A 436 -28.63 10.82 -3.46
C TYR A 436 -27.77 12.01 -3.01
N TRP A 437 -27.01 12.63 -3.92
CA TRP A 437 -26.10 13.75 -3.61
C TRP A 437 -26.73 14.90 -2.81
N ASN A 438 -28.02 15.19 -3.00
CA ASN A 438 -28.78 16.21 -2.26
C ASN A 438 -29.86 15.64 -1.30
N GLY A 439 -29.71 14.37 -0.90
CA GLY A 439 -30.60 13.68 0.03
C GLY A 439 -31.82 13.01 -0.63
N ILE A 440 -32.93 12.98 0.11
CA ILE A 440 -34.21 12.37 -0.29
C ILE A 440 -35.15 13.44 -0.86
N SER A 441 -35.92 13.11 -1.89
CA SER A 441 -36.97 14.00 -2.39
C SER A 441 -38.15 14.02 -1.42
N PRO A 442 -38.66 15.20 -0.99
CA PRO A 442 -39.84 15.29 -0.13
C PRO A 442 -41.15 14.91 -0.86
N ASN A 443 -41.11 14.70 -2.17
CA ASN A 443 -42.28 14.40 -3.01
C ASN A 443 -42.24 12.98 -3.60
N GLY A 444 -41.21 12.18 -3.28
CA GLY A 444 -41.04 10.81 -3.78
C GLY A 444 -41.75 9.76 -2.93
N TRP A 445 -41.81 8.52 -3.42
CA TRP A 445 -42.36 7.39 -2.67
C TRP A 445 -41.66 7.16 -1.33
N ILE A 446 -40.33 7.36 -1.28
CA ILE A 446 -39.56 7.24 -0.03
C ILE A 446 -40.14 8.18 1.05
N ALA A 447 -40.45 9.43 0.71
CA ALA A 447 -41.03 10.40 1.64
C ALA A 447 -42.45 10.03 2.12
N SER A 448 -43.20 9.24 1.33
CA SER A 448 -44.53 8.76 1.72
C SER A 448 -44.48 7.60 2.71
N LYS A 449 -43.33 6.91 2.80
CA LYS A 449 -43.16 5.69 3.61
C LYS A 449 -42.34 5.91 4.88
N TYR A 450 -41.35 6.81 4.85
CA TYR A 450 -40.47 7.06 5.98
C TYR A 450 -40.51 8.54 6.36
N SER A 451 -40.41 8.79 7.66
CA SER A 451 -40.32 10.12 8.23
C SER A 451 -39.05 10.80 7.77
N LEU A 452 -39.20 11.97 7.15
CA LEU A 452 -38.07 12.80 6.73
C LEU A 452 -37.85 13.96 7.69
N ARG A 453 -36.58 14.29 7.91
CA ARG A 453 -36.15 15.48 8.62
C ARG A 453 -35.57 16.48 7.63
N ARG A 454 -36.13 17.68 7.58
CA ARG A 454 -35.62 18.79 6.78
C ARG A 454 -34.53 19.52 7.56
N MET A 455 -33.32 19.52 7.02
CA MET A 455 -32.20 20.28 7.57
C MET A 455 -32.31 21.76 7.17
N ARG A 456 -31.67 22.67 7.93
CA ARG A 456 -31.68 24.12 7.59
C ARG A 456 -31.04 24.44 6.25
N ASN A 457 -30.05 23.66 5.83
CA ASN A 457 -29.42 23.77 4.51
C ASN A 457 -30.33 23.27 3.36
N GLY A 458 -31.55 22.83 3.65
CA GLY A 458 -32.58 22.51 2.66
C GLY A 458 -32.63 21.04 2.24
N ILE A 459 -31.67 20.22 2.65
CA ILE A 459 -31.69 18.78 2.35
C ILE A 459 -32.73 18.07 3.23
N TYR A 460 -33.29 16.98 2.71
CA TYR A 460 -34.13 16.08 3.49
C TYR A 460 -33.40 14.75 3.65
N VAL A 461 -33.35 14.26 4.88
CA VAL A 461 -32.76 12.96 5.23
C VAL A 461 -33.81 12.13 5.96
N VAL A 462 -33.70 10.81 5.91
CA VAL A 462 -34.54 9.93 6.74
C VAL A 462 -34.23 10.17 8.21
N SER A 463 -35.26 10.33 9.03
CA SER A 463 -35.14 10.54 10.48
C SER A 463 -34.59 9.29 11.18
N LYS A 464 -34.00 9.46 12.37
CA LYS A 464 -33.41 8.36 13.15
C LYS A 464 -34.39 7.24 13.45
N GLU A 465 -35.66 7.57 13.68
CA GLU A 465 -36.71 6.62 14.02
C GLU A 465 -36.90 5.56 12.91
N ASP A 466 -36.72 5.98 11.65
CA ASP A 466 -37.00 5.15 10.48
C ASP A 466 -35.74 4.70 9.73
N VAL A 467 -34.55 5.28 9.97
CA VAL A 467 -33.34 5.02 9.16
C VAL A 467 -32.92 3.55 9.15
N ILE A 468 -33.10 2.82 10.28
CA ILE A 468 -32.81 1.39 10.35
C ILE A 468 -33.76 0.60 9.43
N GLN A 469 -35.06 0.90 9.51
CA GLN A 469 -36.06 0.23 8.65
C GLN A 469 -35.87 0.61 7.18
N PHE A 470 -35.52 1.87 6.89
CA PHE A 470 -35.22 2.35 5.55
C PHE A 470 -34.10 1.53 4.89
N TYR A 471 -32.96 1.37 5.59
CA TYR A 471 -31.84 0.58 5.07
C TYR A 471 -32.18 -0.92 4.97
N ASP A 472 -32.91 -1.47 5.95
CA ASP A 472 -33.36 -2.85 5.90
C ASP A 472 -34.25 -3.11 4.68
N ASP A 473 -35.24 -2.25 4.44
CA ASP A 473 -36.17 -2.34 3.31
C ASP A 473 -35.47 -2.09 1.97
N PHE A 474 -34.56 -1.11 1.91
CA PHE A 474 -33.80 -0.80 0.70
C PHE A 474 -32.93 -1.99 0.30
N TYR A 475 -32.18 -2.57 1.23
CA TYR A 475 -31.30 -3.69 0.92
C TYR A 475 -32.09 -4.99 0.71
N ALA A 476 -33.23 -5.18 1.38
CA ALA A 476 -34.16 -6.26 1.07
C ALA A 476 -34.67 -6.15 -0.38
N PHE A 477 -35.00 -4.94 -0.83
CA PHE A 477 -35.39 -4.69 -2.23
C PHE A 477 -34.24 -5.03 -3.19
N LEU A 478 -33.03 -4.51 -2.94
CA LEU A 478 -31.85 -4.81 -3.77
C LEU A 478 -31.59 -6.32 -3.84
N TYR A 479 -31.59 -7.00 -2.70
CA TYR A 479 -31.40 -8.45 -2.60
C TYR A 479 -32.46 -9.23 -3.41
N LYS A 480 -33.76 -8.86 -3.28
CA LYS A 480 -34.85 -9.46 -4.07
C LYS A 480 -34.74 -9.18 -5.57
N SER A 481 -34.14 -8.05 -5.94
CA SER A 481 -33.79 -7.70 -7.32
C SER A 481 -32.56 -8.44 -7.84
N GLY A 482 -31.90 -9.26 -7.02
CA GLY A 482 -30.76 -10.09 -7.40
C GLY A 482 -29.39 -9.39 -7.28
N ILE A 483 -29.36 -8.18 -6.70
CA ILE A 483 -28.13 -7.50 -6.29
C ILE A 483 -27.50 -8.27 -5.12
N THR A 484 -26.18 -8.35 -5.10
CA THR A 484 -25.43 -9.18 -4.14
C THR A 484 -24.33 -8.43 -3.39
N ALA A 485 -24.11 -7.17 -3.74
CA ALA A 485 -23.09 -6.30 -3.17
C ALA A 485 -23.48 -4.82 -3.37
N VAL A 486 -22.85 -3.91 -2.64
CA VAL A 486 -23.10 -2.45 -2.74
C VAL A 486 -21.82 -1.63 -2.64
N LYS A 487 -21.80 -0.48 -3.29
CA LYS A 487 -20.82 0.59 -3.04
C LYS A 487 -21.56 1.75 -2.37
N ALA A 488 -21.32 1.94 -1.09
CA ALA A 488 -21.93 3.00 -0.30
C ALA A 488 -20.98 4.20 -0.26
N ASP A 489 -21.40 5.24 -0.93
CA ASP A 489 -20.60 6.42 -1.21
C ASP A 489 -21.12 7.64 -0.47
N THR A 490 -20.46 8.77 -0.66
CA THR A 490 -20.80 10.06 -0.08
C THR A 490 -20.93 10.01 1.45
N GLN A 491 -20.24 9.07 2.09
CA GLN A 491 -20.33 8.90 3.55
C GLN A 491 -19.86 10.13 4.31
N CYS A 492 -18.96 10.91 3.72
CA CYS A 492 -18.52 12.21 4.23
C CYS A 492 -19.65 13.22 4.40
N LEU A 493 -20.77 13.09 3.68
CA LEU A 493 -21.92 13.98 3.84
C LEU A 493 -22.54 13.88 5.23
N LEU A 494 -22.33 12.78 5.97
CA LEU A 494 -22.70 12.72 7.39
C LEU A 494 -22.00 13.81 8.21
N ASP A 495 -20.75 14.14 7.86
CA ASP A 495 -20.00 15.22 8.51
C ASP A 495 -20.33 16.58 7.90
N GLU A 496 -20.33 16.69 6.57
CA GLU A 496 -20.46 17.97 5.85
C GLU A 496 -21.88 18.56 5.88
N ARG A 497 -22.90 17.70 5.80
CA ARG A 497 -24.28 18.13 5.50
C ARG A 497 -25.22 18.02 6.68
N ILE A 498 -24.90 17.21 7.70
CA ILE A 498 -25.69 17.14 8.93
C ILE A 498 -25.25 18.26 9.88
N PRO A 499 -26.14 19.14 10.33
CA PRO A 499 -25.87 20.18 11.34
C PRO A 499 -25.29 19.63 12.64
N SER A 500 -24.45 20.41 13.32
CA SER A 500 -23.82 20.02 14.59
C SER A 500 -24.83 19.58 15.65
N SER A 501 -25.95 20.31 15.80
CA SER A 501 -27.02 19.98 16.75
C SER A 501 -27.72 18.65 16.50
N GLU A 502 -27.64 18.10 15.29
CA GLU A 502 -28.31 16.88 14.88
C GLU A 502 -27.35 15.72 14.64
N ARG A 503 -26.06 16.02 14.41
CA ARG A 503 -25.03 15.06 14.01
C ARG A 503 -24.83 13.97 15.05
N GLY A 504 -24.80 14.32 16.34
CA GLY A 504 -24.63 13.35 17.43
C GLY A 504 -25.70 12.25 17.45
N GLU A 505 -26.88 12.52 16.89
CA GLU A 505 -27.97 11.56 16.77
C GLU A 505 -27.95 10.82 15.42
N LEU A 506 -27.91 11.55 14.31
CA LEU A 506 -28.09 10.99 12.98
C LEU A 506 -26.85 10.25 12.47
N PHE A 507 -25.66 10.79 12.72
CA PHE A 507 -24.40 10.20 12.24
C PHE A 507 -24.23 8.73 12.69
N PRO A 508 -24.28 8.39 13.99
CA PRO A 508 -24.17 6.99 14.42
C PRO A 508 -25.37 6.14 13.99
N ALA A 509 -26.56 6.72 13.85
CA ALA A 509 -27.76 5.99 13.41
C ALA A 509 -27.63 5.52 11.95
N TYR A 510 -27.16 6.38 11.05
CA TYR A 510 -26.91 6.03 9.65
C TYR A 510 -25.81 4.98 9.49
N LEU A 511 -24.67 5.15 10.17
CA LEU A 511 -23.59 4.15 10.11
C LEU A 511 -24.05 2.78 10.64
N LYS A 512 -24.81 2.76 11.73
CA LYS A 512 -25.38 1.53 12.28
C LYS A 512 -26.37 0.89 11.31
N ALA A 513 -27.28 1.67 10.72
CA ALA A 513 -28.28 1.18 9.78
C ALA A 513 -27.61 0.57 8.53
N TRP A 514 -26.65 1.28 7.95
CA TRP A 514 -25.88 0.81 6.81
C TRP A 514 -25.12 -0.49 7.12
N ARG A 515 -24.43 -0.56 8.26
CA ARG A 515 -23.65 -1.74 8.67
C ARG A 515 -24.54 -2.97 8.86
N LEU A 516 -25.64 -2.83 9.62
CA LEU A 516 -26.56 -3.94 9.88
C LEU A 516 -27.20 -4.47 8.60
N ALA A 517 -27.63 -3.58 7.70
CA ALA A 517 -28.21 -3.99 6.43
C ALA A 517 -27.15 -4.65 5.52
N SER A 518 -25.94 -4.09 5.43
CA SER A 518 -24.85 -4.65 4.64
C SER A 518 -24.50 -6.06 5.08
N GLU A 519 -24.32 -6.27 6.39
CA GLU A 519 -24.05 -7.58 6.97
C GLU A 519 -25.19 -8.57 6.68
N LYS A 520 -26.45 -8.17 6.92
CA LYS A 520 -27.63 -9.01 6.74
C LYS A 520 -27.82 -9.51 5.31
N TYR A 521 -27.66 -8.65 4.31
CA TYR A 521 -28.01 -8.98 2.91
C TYR A 521 -26.81 -9.32 2.03
N PHE A 522 -25.63 -8.76 2.35
CA PHE A 522 -24.44 -8.84 1.49
C PHE A 522 -23.22 -9.41 2.22
N GLY A 523 -23.29 -9.62 3.54
CA GLY A 523 -22.14 -10.00 4.37
C GLY A 523 -21.06 -8.92 4.29
N GLY A 524 -19.83 -9.33 3.96
CA GLY A 524 -18.70 -8.40 3.73
C GLY A 524 -18.67 -7.75 2.33
N ARG A 525 -19.63 -8.05 1.44
CA ARG A 525 -19.63 -7.55 0.05
C ARG A 525 -20.17 -6.12 -0.05
N ALA A 526 -19.59 -5.20 0.70
CA ALA A 526 -19.89 -3.78 0.66
C ALA A 526 -18.60 -2.95 0.61
N ILE A 527 -18.63 -1.89 -0.20
CA ILE A 527 -17.52 -0.93 -0.33
C ILE A 527 -17.90 0.34 0.42
N SER A 528 -17.05 0.72 1.38
CA SER A 528 -17.12 1.98 2.13
C SER A 528 -16.36 3.06 1.36
N CYS A 529 -17.08 3.92 0.64
CA CYS A 529 -16.51 4.95 -0.24
C CYS A 529 -16.76 6.37 0.31
N MET A 530 -15.87 7.31 -0.01
CA MET A 530 -15.84 8.68 0.54
C MET A 530 -15.95 8.72 2.07
N SER A 531 -15.25 7.79 2.74
CA SER A 531 -15.47 7.48 4.15
C SER A 531 -14.21 7.62 5.00
N MET A 532 -13.15 8.29 4.49
CA MET A 532 -11.93 8.58 5.26
C MET A 532 -12.12 9.78 6.21
N VAL A 533 -13.32 9.92 6.76
CA VAL A 533 -13.65 10.85 7.85
C VAL A 533 -13.24 10.21 9.17
N PRO A 534 -12.50 10.90 10.06
CA PRO A 534 -12.03 10.31 11.32
C PRO A 534 -13.14 9.68 12.17
N GLN A 535 -14.31 10.31 12.31
CA GLN A 535 -15.41 9.68 13.03
C GLN A 535 -15.79 8.32 12.43
N ILE A 536 -15.82 8.16 11.10
CA ILE A 536 -16.16 6.89 10.45
C ILE A 536 -15.04 5.87 10.65
N LEU A 537 -13.79 6.28 10.43
CA LEU A 537 -12.61 5.41 10.58
C LEU A 537 -12.54 4.78 11.99
N PHE A 538 -12.77 5.58 13.04
CA PHE A 538 -12.71 5.08 14.41
C PHE A 538 -13.97 4.37 14.89
N THR A 539 -15.16 4.73 14.39
CA THR A 539 -16.44 4.15 14.91
C THR A 539 -16.95 2.95 14.11
N ASN A 540 -16.56 2.84 12.83
CA ASN A 540 -17.07 1.80 11.94
C ASN A 540 -15.98 0.81 11.53
N HIS A 541 -14.71 1.24 11.55
CA HIS A 541 -13.59 0.50 10.97
C HIS A 541 -12.48 0.16 11.97
N LEU A 542 -12.52 0.63 13.23
CA LEU A 542 -11.48 0.30 14.23
C LEU A 542 -11.68 -1.08 14.86
N ASP A 543 -12.94 -1.46 15.09
CA ASP A 543 -13.30 -2.65 15.86
C ASP A 543 -13.25 -3.93 15.01
N PRO A 544 -12.35 -4.90 15.32
CA PRO A 544 -12.25 -6.17 14.61
C PRO A 544 -13.46 -7.09 14.82
N GLN A 545 -14.36 -6.80 15.78
CA GLN A 545 -15.61 -7.54 15.97
C GLN A 545 -16.71 -7.10 15.00
N LEU A 546 -16.58 -5.93 14.37
CA LEU A 546 -17.50 -5.48 13.34
C LEU A 546 -17.22 -6.17 12.00
N PRO A 547 -18.19 -6.19 11.07
CA PRO A 547 -17.97 -6.68 9.72
C PRO A 547 -16.83 -5.92 9.03
N ARG A 548 -15.92 -6.67 8.41
CA ARG A 548 -14.83 -6.11 7.60
C ARG A 548 -15.35 -5.72 6.22
N PHE A 549 -15.12 -4.47 5.82
CA PHE A 549 -15.51 -3.94 4.51
C PHE A 549 -14.31 -3.56 3.64
N CYS A 550 -14.52 -3.48 2.32
CA CYS A 550 -13.57 -2.78 1.46
C CYS A 550 -13.66 -1.26 1.74
N LEU A 551 -12.53 -0.57 1.87
CA LEU A 551 -12.47 0.87 2.11
C LEU A 551 -11.82 1.59 0.93
N ARG A 552 -12.44 2.69 0.47
CA ARG A 552 -11.79 3.63 -0.45
C ARG A 552 -10.65 4.40 0.21
N ASN A 553 -9.42 4.03 -0.18
CA ASN A 553 -8.15 4.37 0.45
C ASN A 553 -7.47 5.61 -0.19
N SER A 554 -8.09 6.20 -1.20
CA SER A 554 -7.64 7.38 -1.95
C SER A 554 -8.83 8.05 -2.62
N ASP A 555 -8.60 9.23 -3.18
CA ASP A 555 -9.49 9.87 -4.16
C ASP A 555 -9.57 9.02 -5.47
N ASP A 556 -10.46 9.42 -6.37
CA ASP A 556 -10.74 8.68 -7.60
C ASP A 556 -9.52 8.52 -8.51
N PHE A 557 -9.49 7.43 -9.27
CA PHE A 557 -8.63 7.27 -10.43
C PHE A 557 -9.13 8.14 -11.60
N PHE A 558 -8.31 9.13 -12.00
CA PHE A 558 -8.60 10.06 -13.10
C PHE A 558 -7.80 9.70 -14.38
N PRO A 559 -8.37 8.92 -15.33
CA PRO A 559 -7.64 8.44 -16.51
C PRO A 559 -7.10 9.57 -17.40
N HIS A 560 -7.77 10.72 -17.43
CA HIS A 560 -7.42 11.82 -18.32
C HIS A 560 -6.55 12.91 -17.67
N THR A 561 -6.05 12.66 -16.45
CA THR A 561 -5.19 13.60 -15.72
C THR A 561 -3.80 12.97 -15.53
N PRO A 562 -2.82 13.24 -16.42
CA PRO A 562 -1.53 12.56 -16.41
C PRO A 562 -0.79 12.60 -15.07
N ASP A 563 -0.80 13.75 -14.39
CA ASP A 563 -0.10 13.92 -13.11
C ASP A 563 -0.77 13.19 -11.95
N SER A 564 -2.02 12.70 -12.14
CA SER A 564 -2.73 11.94 -11.12
C SER A 564 -2.25 10.49 -11.01
N HIS A 565 -1.65 9.91 -12.07
CA HIS A 565 -1.29 8.49 -12.06
C HIS A 565 -0.24 8.12 -11.01
N PRO A 566 0.91 8.82 -10.93
CA PRO A 566 1.90 8.51 -9.90
C PRO A 566 1.41 8.95 -8.51
N TRP A 567 0.70 10.08 -8.42
CA TRP A 567 0.09 10.54 -7.17
C TRP A 567 -0.89 9.52 -6.59
N HIS A 568 -1.71 8.87 -7.43
CA HIS A 568 -2.67 7.86 -6.99
C HIS A 568 -1.99 6.70 -6.27
N ILE A 569 -0.91 6.17 -6.84
CA ILE A 569 -0.15 5.07 -6.23
C ILE A 569 0.55 5.56 -4.96
N PHE A 570 1.18 6.74 -5.01
CA PHE A 570 1.85 7.35 -3.87
C PHE A 570 0.89 7.52 -2.68
N ALA A 571 -0.28 8.11 -2.92
CA ALA A 571 -1.31 8.35 -1.91
C ALA A 571 -1.82 7.04 -1.31
N ASN A 572 -2.16 6.05 -2.14
CA ASN A 572 -2.64 4.75 -1.63
C ASN A 572 -1.59 4.04 -0.77
N ALA A 573 -0.34 3.99 -1.22
CA ALA A 573 0.74 3.29 -0.53
C ALA A 573 1.07 3.92 0.84
N HIS A 574 0.99 5.25 0.96
CA HIS A 574 1.22 5.95 2.22
C HIS A 574 0.00 5.89 3.15
N ASN A 575 -1.22 6.06 2.60
CA ASN A 575 -2.45 5.92 3.38
C ASN A 575 -2.59 4.52 3.99
N ALA A 576 -2.01 3.50 3.34
CA ALA A 576 -2.00 2.13 3.85
C ALA A 576 -1.28 1.96 5.20
N LEU A 577 -0.37 2.86 5.59
CA LEU A 577 0.20 2.86 6.95
C LEU A 577 -0.89 3.03 8.01
N PHE A 578 -1.83 3.95 7.76
CA PHE A 578 -2.97 4.19 8.64
C PHE A 578 -4.04 3.12 8.46
N THR A 579 -4.46 2.84 7.22
CA THR A 579 -5.63 1.98 6.97
C THR A 579 -5.38 0.50 7.21
N SER A 580 -4.14 0.01 7.15
CA SER A 580 -3.80 -1.38 7.49
C SER A 580 -4.03 -1.73 8.97
N ASN A 581 -4.11 -0.72 9.84
CA ASN A 581 -4.38 -0.87 11.27
C ASN A 581 -5.88 -0.89 11.62
N LEU A 582 -6.74 -0.66 10.62
CA LEU A 582 -8.20 -0.74 10.70
C LEU A 582 -8.71 -2.12 10.24
N ASN A 583 -9.91 -2.49 10.67
CA ASN A 583 -10.65 -3.67 10.23
C ASN A 583 -11.27 -3.46 8.83
N VAL A 584 -10.42 -3.21 7.83
CA VAL A 584 -10.82 -2.97 6.44
C VAL A 584 -9.95 -3.73 5.47
N MET A 585 -10.40 -3.84 4.24
CA MET A 585 -9.56 -4.17 3.10
C MET A 585 -9.34 -2.89 2.30
N ALA A 586 -8.12 -2.36 2.28
CA ALA A 586 -7.79 -1.23 1.45
C ALA A 586 -7.99 -1.63 -0.01
N ASP A 587 -8.96 -1.02 -0.66
CA ASP A 587 -9.13 -1.12 -2.10
C ASP A 587 -8.36 0.09 -2.70
N TRP A 588 -7.74 -0.04 -3.87
CA TRP A 588 -6.91 1.00 -4.52
C TRP A 588 -7.57 1.63 -5.75
N ASP A 589 -8.88 1.45 -5.86
CA ASP A 589 -9.74 1.92 -6.94
C ASP A 589 -9.48 1.22 -8.29
N MET A 590 -10.44 1.38 -9.18
CA MET A 590 -10.40 0.88 -10.55
C MET A 590 -9.29 1.50 -11.40
N PHE A 591 -9.01 0.88 -12.55
CA PHE A 591 -8.12 1.42 -13.58
C PHE A 591 -8.54 0.92 -14.98
N GLN A 592 -7.98 1.53 -16.03
CA GLN A 592 -8.17 1.08 -17.41
C GLN A 592 -6.97 0.24 -17.87
N THR A 593 -7.23 -0.95 -18.42
CA THR A 593 -6.21 -1.86 -18.95
C THR A 593 -5.61 -1.31 -20.24
N ARG A 594 -6.45 -0.81 -21.15
CA ARG A 594 -6.01 -0.13 -22.37
C ARG A 594 -5.77 1.35 -22.11
N HIS A 595 -4.61 1.65 -21.54
CA HIS A 595 -4.15 3.00 -21.23
C HIS A 595 -2.62 3.06 -21.23
N ASP A 596 -2.01 4.22 -21.47
CA ASP A 596 -0.54 4.39 -21.41
C ASP A 596 0.03 4.02 -20.02
N TRP A 597 -0.79 4.20 -18.98
CA TRP A 597 -0.50 3.84 -17.59
C TRP A 597 -1.13 2.50 -17.16
N GLY A 598 -1.66 1.72 -18.11
CA GLY A 598 -2.44 0.51 -17.84
C GLY A 598 -1.63 -0.56 -17.09
N SER A 599 -0.43 -0.89 -17.58
CA SER A 599 0.44 -1.87 -16.90
C SER A 599 0.96 -1.35 -15.55
N TYR A 600 1.21 -0.05 -15.45
CA TYR A 600 1.67 0.62 -14.24
C TYR A 600 0.63 0.50 -13.11
N HIS A 601 -0.65 0.78 -13.43
CA HIS A 601 -1.73 0.58 -12.47
C HIS A 601 -2.07 -0.89 -12.23
N ALA A 602 -1.98 -1.75 -13.24
CA ALA A 602 -2.15 -3.20 -13.07
C ALA A 602 -1.18 -3.76 -12.02
N ALA A 603 0.09 -3.37 -12.09
CA ALA A 603 1.10 -3.81 -11.13
C ALA A 603 0.80 -3.33 -9.70
N ALA A 604 0.41 -2.07 -9.52
CA ALA A 604 0.04 -1.54 -8.22
C ALA A 604 -1.20 -2.19 -7.62
N ARG A 605 -2.24 -2.47 -8.42
CA ARG A 605 -3.44 -3.17 -7.94
C ARG A 605 -3.14 -4.61 -7.57
N CYS A 606 -2.30 -5.31 -8.35
CA CYS A 606 -1.83 -6.66 -7.99
C CYS A 606 -1.08 -6.68 -6.66
N LEU A 607 -0.24 -5.67 -6.42
CA LEU A 607 0.55 -5.58 -5.20
C LEU A 607 -0.28 -5.18 -3.97
N SER A 608 -1.31 -4.35 -4.14
CA SER A 608 -2.08 -3.69 -3.06
C SER A 608 -2.59 -4.60 -1.94
N GLY A 609 -2.84 -5.88 -2.25
CA GLY A 609 -3.55 -6.82 -1.39
C GLY A 609 -5.06 -6.61 -1.34
N GLY A 610 -5.57 -5.57 -2.02
CA GLY A 610 -6.98 -5.25 -2.20
C GLY A 610 -7.60 -5.86 -3.45
N PRO A 611 -8.91 -5.69 -3.65
CA PRO A 611 -9.62 -6.13 -4.85
C PRO A 611 -9.13 -5.38 -6.10
N VAL A 612 -9.24 -6.05 -7.25
CA VAL A 612 -8.83 -5.51 -8.57
C VAL A 612 -10.07 -5.23 -9.41
N TYR A 613 -10.22 -3.98 -9.85
CA TYR A 613 -11.32 -3.53 -10.71
C TYR A 613 -10.76 -2.95 -12.00
N ILE A 614 -11.39 -3.30 -13.11
CA ILE A 614 -11.19 -2.64 -14.39
C ILE A 614 -12.40 -1.73 -14.69
N THR A 615 -12.19 -0.66 -15.45
CA THR A 615 -13.24 0.27 -15.88
C THR A 615 -13.04 0.67 -17.34
N ASP A 616 -12.62 -0.30 -18.14
CA ASP A 616 -12.35 -0.14 -19.57
C ASP A 616 -13.57 0.34 -20.33
N GLU A 617 -13.37 1.26 -21.26
CA GLU A 617 -14.38 1.61 -22.26
C GLU A 617 -14.73 0.40 -23.11
N VAL A 618 -16.01 0.31 -23.53
CA VAL A 618 -16.49 -0.76 -24.40
C VAL A 618 -15.69 -0.77 -25.71
N GLY A 619 -15.14 -1.93 -26.07
CA GLY A 619 -14.28 -2.14 -27.23
C GLY A 619 -12.80 -1.79 -26.99
N SER A 620 -12.41 -1.35 -25.80
CA SER A 620 -11.05 -0.89 -25.49
C SER A 620 -10.44 -1.65 -24.31
N HIS A 621 -9.99 -2.87 -24.57
CA HIS A 621 -9.39 -3.75 -23.58
C HIS A 621 -7.96 -4.17 -23.94
N ASP A 622 -7.10 -4.33 -22.95
CA ASP A 622 -5.82 -5.00 -23.09
C ASP A 622 -5.83 -6.36 -22.38
N SER A 623 -6.16 -7.41 -23.13
CA SER A 623 -6.18 -8.79 -22.61
C SER A 623 -4.79 -9.27 -22.15
N SER A 624 -3.70 -8.67 -22.61
CA SER A 624 -2.35 -9.02 -22.15
C SER A 624 -2.13 -8.59 -20.71
N ILE A 625 -2.68 -7.43 -20.32
CA ILE A 625 -2.70 -6.96 -18.93
C ILE A 625 -3.64 -7.81 -18.09
N VAL A 626 -4.85 -8.12 -18.59
CA VAL A 626 -5.81 -8.97 -17.86
C VAL A 626 -5.21 -10.34 -17.50
N ARG A 627 -4.46 -10.97 -18.42
CA ARG A 627 -3.76 -12.25 -18.15
C ARG A 627 -2.63 -12.13 -17.12
N LYS A 628 -2.05 -10.94 -16.94
CA LYS A 628 -1.01 -10.67 -15.93
C LYS A 628 -1.56 -10.41 -14.54
N ILE A 629 -2.83 -10.00 -14.42
CA ILE A 629 -3.48 -9.70 -13.14
C ILE A 629 -4.40 -10.82 -12.65
N THR A 630 -4.78 -11.75 -13.53
CA THR A 630 -5.63 -12.90 -13.19
C THR A 630 -5.02 -14.23 -13.62
N ALA A 631 -5.44 -15.31 -12.96
CA ALA A 631 -5.12 -16.70 -13.31
C ALA A 631 -6.39 -17.56 -13.14
N PRO A 632 -6.60 -18.62 -13.94
CA PRO A 632 -7.70 -19.54 -13.72
C PRO A 632 -7.44 -20.41 -12.48
N ASP A 633 -8.43 -20.60 -11.63
CA ASP A 633 -8.41 -21.66 -10.61
C ASP A 633 -8.70 -23.03 -11.23
N LYS A 634 -8.72 -24.08 -10.40
CA LYS A 634 -9.01 -25.45 -10.84
C LYS A 634 -10.41 -25.64 -11.43
N ASP A 635 -11.32 -24.72 -11.16
CA ASP A 635 -12.70 -24.70 -11.67
C ASP A 635 -12.83 -23.83 -12.94
N GLY A 636 -11.71 -23.26 -13.42
CA GLY A 636 -11.66 -22.37 -14.58
C GLY A 636 -12.13 -20.94 -14.30
N ARG A 637 -12.37 -20.59 -13.04
CA ARG A 637 -12.74 -19.25 -12.62
C ARG A 637 -11.48 -18.36 -12.60
N MET A 638 -11.58 -17.14 -13.12
CA MET A 638 -10.47 -16.19 -13.09
C MET A 638 -10.36 -15.53 -11.71
N VAL A 639 -9.19 -15.67 -11.08
CA VAL A 639 -8.86 -15.09 -9.77
C VAL A 639 -7.69 -14.12 -9.87
N ALA A 640 -7.81 -12.98 -9.21
CA ALA A 640 -6.72 -12.07 -8.92
C ALA A 640 -5.88 -12.61 -7.75
N LEU A 641 -4.57 -12.70 -7.95
CA LEU A 641 -3.65 -13.27 -6.97
C LEU A 641 -3.25 -12.20 -5.95
N ARG A 642 -4.07 -12.01 -4.92
CA ARG A 642 -3.84 -10.95 -3.93
C ARG A 642 -2.83 -11.37 -2.85
N PRO A 643 -1.73 -10.62 -2.67
CA PRO A 643 -0.85 -10.78 -1.53
C PRO A 643 -1.47 -10.10 -0.28
N ASP A 644 -0.68 -9.94 0.77
CA ASP A 644 -1.05 -9.13 1.93
C ASP A 644 -1.18 -7.64 1.59
N ALA A 645 -1.72 -6.85 2.54
CA ALA A 645 -1.85 -5.41 2.36
C ALA A 645 -0.48 -4.78 2.12
N ALA A 646 -0.38 -3.97 1.06
CA ALA A 646 0.87 -3.30 0.69
C ALA A 646 0.99 -1.91 1.30
N LYS A 647 2.23 -1.48 1.58
CA LYS A 647 2.53 -0.15 2.11
C LYS A 647 3.83 0.40 1.49
N SER A 648 4.02 1.72 1.56
CA SER A 648 5.30 2.36 1.23
C SER A 648 6.42 1.83 2.14
N LEU A 649 7.66 1.76 1.64
CA LEU A 649 8.85 1.50 2.46
C LEU A 649 9.49 2.81 2.97
N GLU A 650 9.12 3.95 2.37
CA GLU A 650 9.85 5.23 2.49
C GLU A 650 8.89 6.35 2.92
N PHE A 651 8.32 6.24 4.11
CA PHE A 651 7.25 7.14 4.59
C PHE A 651 7.67 8.62 4.80
N PHE A 652 8.97 8.92 4.84
CA PHE A 652 9.48 10.30 5.03
C PHE A 652 10.07 10.91 3.73
N SER A 653 9.92 10.21 2.60
CA SER A 653 10.32 10.69 1.29
C SER A 653 9.13 11.37 0.61
N SER A 654 9.31 12.62 0.17
CA SER A 654 8.18 13.38 -0.36
C SER A 654 7.96 13.10 -1.85
N TYR A 655 6.73 13.33 -2.32
CA TYR A 655 6.39 13.16 -3.73
C TYR A 655 7.21 14.08 -4.66
N THR A 656 7.56 15.29 -4.18
CA THR A 656 8.28 16.30 -4.99
C THR A 656 9.74 15.95 -5.23
N GLU A 657 10.31 15.04 -4.45
CA GLU A 657 11.70 14.61 -4.64
C GLU A 657 11.88 13.69 -5.85
N SER A 658 10.78 13.27 -6.50
CA SER A 658 10.80 12.58 -7.81
C SER A 658 11.62 11.28 -7.83
N TYR A 659 11.74 10.59 -6.68
CA TYR A 659 12.32 9.24 -6.61
C TYR A 659 11.39 8.19 -7.19
N THR A 660 11.91 6.98 -7.34
CA THR A 660 11.00 5.83 -7.44
C THR A 660 10.42 5.54 -6.06
N ILE A 661 9.14 5.19 -5.97
CA ILE A 661 8.55 4.71 -4.71
C ILE A 661 8.73 3.20 -4.63
N LYS A 662 9.16 2.71 -3.46
CA LYS A 662 9.16 1.27 -3.13
C LYS A 662 7.94 0.93 -2.28
N ILE A 663 7.17 -0.04 -2.75
CA ILE A 663 5.97 -0.54 -2.08
C ILE A 663 6.22 -2.01 -1.77
N THR A 664 6.02 -2.42 -0.52
CA THR A 664 6.26 -3.81 -0.11
C THR A 664 4.96 -4.52 0.23
N SER A 665 4.93 -5.81 -0.04
CA SER A 665 3.90 -6.74 0.40
C SER A 665 4.51 -8.12 0.64
N VAL A 666 3.71 -9.06 1.14
CA VAL A 666 4.15 -10.43 1.45
C VAL A 666 3.14 -11.41 0.87
N ALA A 667 3.63 -12.56 0.39
CA ALA A 667 2.83 -13.64 -0.15
C ALA A 667 3.38 -15.01 0.27
N GLY A 668 2.56 -16.05 0.10
CA GLY A 668 2.92 -17.44 0.42
C GLY A 668 2.48 -17.88 1.82
N PRO A 669 2.67 -19.17 2.15
CA PRO A 669 2.30 -19.75 3.43
C PRO A 669 3.20 -19.26 4.57
N ASP A 670 2.76 -19.39 5.82
CA ASP A 670 3.44 -18.85 7.00
C ASP A 670 4.87 -19.37 7.20
N ASP A 671 5.15 -20.61 6.78
CA ASP A 671 6.47 -21.24 6.84
C ASP A 671 7.36 -20.93 5.61
N TYR A 672 6.80 -20.32 4.56
CA TYR A 672 7.53 -19.92 3.35
C TYR A 672 7.01 -18.58 2.80
N ARG A 673 7.32 -17.50 3.53
CA ARG A 673 6.90 -16.14 3.15
C ARG A 673 7.86 -15.51 2.16
N MET A 674 7.35 -15.14 1.00
CA MET A 674 8.05 -14.40 -0.05
C MET A 674 7.73 -12.91 0.10
N LYS A 675 8.75 -12.05 -0.06
CA LYS A 675 8.56 -10.59 -0.07
C LYS A 675 8.35 -10.13 -1.50
N LEU A 676 7.38 -9.25 -1.69
CA LEU A 676 7.13 -8.56 -2.95
C LEU A 676 7.57 -7.11 -2.79
N VAL A 677 8.35 -6.60 -3.75
CA VAL A 677 8.79 -5.20 -3.78
C VAL A 677 8.39 -4.62 -5.13
N GLY A 678 7.39 -3.75 -5.14
CA GLY A 678 7.05 -2.93 -6.28
C GLY A 678 7.88 -1.66 -6.30
N THR A 679 8.48 -1.34 -7.45
CA THR A 679 9.19 -0.09 -7.68
C THR A 679 8.49 0.66 -8.80
N PHE A 680 8.08 1.91 -8.55
CA PHE A 680 7.28 2.70 -9.48
C PHE A 680 7.91 4.08 -9.69
N SER A 681 8.01 4.53 -10.94
CA SER A 681 8.42 5.90 -11.24
C SER A 681 7.36 6.90 -10.75
N LEU A 682 7.79 7.98 -10.09
CA LEU A 682 6.96 9.14 -9.75
C LEU A 682 7.11 10.29 -10.76
N ASP A 683 8.12 10.25 -11.63
CA ASP A 683 8.45 11.29 -12.58
C ASP A 683 7.83 10.98 -13.96
N GLY A 684 7.11 11.97 -14.50
CA GLY A 684 6.46 11.91 -15.80
C GLY A 684 7.38 12.22 -16.99
N GLY A 685 8.67 12.53 -16.78
CA GLY A 685 9.55 13.10 -17.80
C GLY A 685 10.91 12.41 -17.99
N ARG A 686 11.64 12.07 -16.92
CA ARG A 686 13.01 11.51 -17.00
C ARG A 686 13.10 10.11 -16.41
N ALA A 687 13.97 9.28 -16.98
CA ALA A 687 14.29 7.99 -16.39
C ALA A 687 14.98 8.19 -15.03
N ARG A 688 14.53 7.44 -14.02
CA ARG A 688 15.06 7.49 -12.66
C ARG A 688 15.67 6.15 -12.31
N SER A 689 16.90 6.20 -11.82
CA SER A 689 17.58 5.05 -11.25
C SER A 689 17.48 5.06 -9.73
N ASP A 690 17.37 3.88 -9.16
CA ASP A 690 17.29 3.71 -7.71
C ASP A 690 17.98 2.43 -7.27
N MET A 691 18.44 2.38 -6.03
CA MET A 691 19.13 1.22 -5.48
C MET A 691 18.87 1.09 -3.98
N PHE A 692 18.44 -0.10 -3.56
CA PHE A 692 18.15 -0.40 -2.17
C PHE A 692 18.75 -1.76 -1.76
N PRO A 693 19.23 -1.87 -0.52
CA PRO A 693 19.88 -3.09 -0.04
C PRO A 693 18.83 -4.13 0.31
N LEU A 694 19.12 -5.40 -0.01
CA LEU A 694 18.19 -6.49 0.21
C LEU A 694 17.83 -6.67 1.69
N LYS A 695 18.77 -6.42 2.60
CA LYS A 695 18.54 -6.43 4.05
C LYS A 695 17.40 -5.54 4.53
N ARG A 696 17.08 -4.44 3.82
CA ARG A 696 15.91 -3.59 4.13
C ARG A 696 14.57 -4.25 3.83
N ILE A 697 14.55 -5.23 2.93
CA ILE A 697 13.34 -5.95 2.53
C ILE A 697 13.11 -7.19 3.39
N VAL A 698 14.17 -7.95 3.65
CA VAL A 698 14.09 -9.23 4.37
C VAL A 698 14.25 -9.07 5.88
N GLY A 699 14.82 -7.96 6.35
CA GLY A 699 15.12 -7.72 7.76
C GLY A 699 16.37 -8.46 8.26
N PRO A 700 17.03 -7.92 9.31
CA PRO A 700 18.32 -8.44 9.80
C PRO A 700 18.23 -9.87 10.38
N ALA A 701 17.15 -10.19 11.11
CA ALA A 701 16.97 -11.49 11.74
C ALA A 701 16.72 -12.63 10.74
N ILE A 702 16.11 -12.35 9.58
CA ILE A 702 15.87 -13.36 8.54
C ILE A 702 17.13 -13.52 7.68
N ALA A 703 17.86 -12.43 7.42
CA ALA A 703 19.15 -12.46 6.73
C ALA A 703 20.19 -13.38 7.40
N SER A 704 20.22 -13.42 8.74
CA SER A 704 21.16 -14.28 9.48
C SER A 704 20.79 -15.77 9.45
N ARG A 705 19.49 -16.11 9.34
CA ARG A 705 19.00 -17.51 9.33
C ARG A 705 19.10 -18.21 7.99
N THR A 706 19.05 -17.47 6.87
CA THR A 706 18.96 -18.04 5.50
C THR A 706 20.32 -18.34 4.86
N GLY A 707 21.43 -18.26 5.59
CA GLY A 707 22.77 -18.44 5.02
C GLY A 707 23.21 -17.28 4.11
N GLY A 708 22.55 -16.12 4.23
CA GLY A 708 23.02 -14.86 3.65
C GLY A 708 22.75 -14.66 2.15
N SER A 709 21.79 -15.36 1.52
CA SER A 709 21.38 -15.11 0.13
C SER A 709 19.92 -15.45 -0.15
N TYR A 710 19.32 -14.80 -1.14
CA TYR A 710 17.95 -14.97 -1.58
C TYR A 710 17.88 -15.13 -3.10
N ALA A 711 16.89 -15.85 -3.60
CA ALA A 711 16.56 -15.82 -5.01
C ALA A 711 15.62 -14.64 -5.26
N VAL A 712 15.91 -13.85 -6.29
CA VAL A 712 15.18 -12.64 -6.61
C VAL A 712 14.72 -12.70 -8.05
N TYR A 713 13.42 -12.54 -8.29
CA TYR A 713 12.80 -12.57 -9.62
C TYR A 713 12.12 -11.25 -9.96
N SER A 714 12.49 -10.63 -11.07
CA SER A 714 11.80 -9.47 -11.64
C SER A 714 10.66 -9.91 -12.54
N HIS A 715 9.44 -9.46 -12.27
CA HIS A 715 8.27 -9.83 -13.07
C HIS A 715 8.16 -9.05 -14.38
N ASN A 716 8.71 -7.84 -14.46
CA ASN A 716 8.73 -7.05 -15.67
C ASN A 716 9.85 -7.48 -16.64
N SER A 717 11.10 -7.63 -16.16
CA SER A 717 12.22 -8.10 -17.01
C SER A 717 12.30 -9.62 -17.13
N ARG A 718 11.57 -10.36 -16.29
CA ARG A 718 11.52 -11.84 -16.25
C ARG A 718 12.83 -12.52 -15.91
N THR A 719 13.72 -11.84 -15.20
CA THR A 719 15.05 -12.35 -14.84
C THR A 719 15.08 -12.84 -13.39
N ALA A 720 15.79 -13.94 -13.15
CA ALA A 720 16.06 -14.46 -11.80
C ALA A 720 17.55 -14.39 -11.49
N LYS A 721 17.94 -13.95 -10.29
CA LYS A 721 19.32 -14.09 -9.80
C LYS A 721 19.35 -14.45 -8.33
N LEU A 722 20.47 -15.04 -7.92
CA LEU A 722 20.83 -15.16 -6.52
C LEU A 722 21.47 -13.83 -6.08
N VAL A 723 20.99 -13.26 -4.98
CA VAL A 723 21.50 -12.01 -4.41
C VAL A 723 21.83 -12.24 -2.95
N SER A 724 23.00 -11.80 -2.50
CA SER A 724 23.38 -11.89 -1.10
C SER A 724 22.52 -10.97 -0.23
N ALA A 725 22.40 -11.27 1.05
CA ALA A 725 21.62 -10.46 1.99
C ALA A 725 22.16 -9.02 2.12
N ASN A 726 23.46 -8.83 1.88
CA ASN A 726 24.13 -7.53 1.85
C ASN A 726 24.21 -6.92 0.44
N GLY A 727 23.69 -7.62 -0.57
CA GLY A 727 23.61 -7.14 -1.94
C GLY A 727 22.49 -6.10 -2.13
N TYR A 728 22.38 -5.63 -3.35
CA TYR A 728 21.49 -4.53 -3.73
C TYR A 728 20.57 -4.92 -4.88
N ILE A 729 19.35 -4.41 -4.83
CA ILE A 729 18.46 -4.37 -6.00
C ILE A 729 18.56 -2.96 -6.56
N LYS A 730 18.92 -2.88 -7.83
CA LYS A 730 19.02 -1.63 -8.59
C LYS A 730 17.97 -1.64 -9.70
N THR A 731 17.28 -0.52 -9.85
CA THR A 731 16.20 -0.34 -10.82
C THR A 731 16.47 0.87 -11.67
N VAL A 732 16.05 0.81 -12.94
CA VAL A 732 16.01 1.97 -13.84
C VAL A 732 14.61 2.03 -14.44
N MET A 733 13.90 3.12 -14.17
CA MET A 733 12.49 3.28 -14.52
C MET A 733 12.30 4.51 -15.40
N GLU A 734 11.76 4.29 -16.60
CA GLU A 734 11.29 5.38 -17.46
C GLU A 734 9.96 5.96 -16.94
N LYS A 735 9.41 6.95 -17.66
CA LYS A 735 8.05 7.45 -17.41
C LYS A 735 7.05 6.29 -17.40
N GLY A 736 6.23 6.18 -16.34
CA GLY A 736 5.27 5.08 -16.20
C GLY A 736 5.92 3.70 -16.02
N GLY A 737 7.23 3.68 -15.80
CA GLY A 737 8.00 2.47 -15.53
C GLY A 737 7.65 1.89 -14.17
N TRP A 738 7.59 0.56 -14.13
CA TRP A 738 7.38 -0.21 -12.92
C TRP A 738 8.14 -1.54 -12.99
N ASP A 739 8.43 -2.11 -11.82
CA ASP A 739 8.66 -3.54 -11.69
C ASP A 739 8.07 -4.04 -10.37
N VAL A 740 7.77 -5.34 -10.31
CA VAL A 740 7.49 -6.05 -9.07
C VAL A 740 8.52 -7.16 -8.97
N THR A 741 9.28 -7.15 -7.89
CA THR A 741 10.30 -8.15 -7.60
C THR A 741 9.81 -9.11 -6.53
N THR A 742 9.97 -10.41 -6.75
CA THR A 742 9.76 -11.45 -5.72
C THR A 742 11.10 -11.83 -5.11
N VAL A 743 11.24 -11.60 -3.81
CA VAL A 743 12.39 -12.03 -3.00
C VAL A 743 11.99 -13.28 -2.24
N SER A 744 12.58 -14.41 -2.61
CA SER A 744 12.20 -15.74 -2.13
C SER A 744 13.30 -16.37 -1.26
N PRO A 745 12.94 -16.96 -0.09
CA PRO A 745 13.90 -17.67 0.75
C PRO A 745 14.55 -18.86 0.04
N ILE A 746 15.86 -19.05 0.25
CA ILE A 746 16.61 -20.18 -0.27
C ILE A 746 16.55 -21.38 0.67
N TYR A 747 16.24 -22.55 0.11
CA TYR A 747 16.51 -23.85 0.71
C TYR A 747 17.78 -24.44 0.11
N THR A 748 18.72 -24.87 0.96
CA THR A 748 19.99 -25.47 0.54
C THR A 748 20.01 -26.95 0.91
N ALA A 749 20.26 -27.81 -0.08
CA ALA A 749 20.46 -29.23 0.13
C ALA A 749 21.84 -29.68 -0.35
N ARG A 750 22.44 -30.63 0.37
CA ARG A 750 23.78 -31.15 0.15
C ARG A 750 23.79 -32.67 0.10
N THR A 751 24.73 -33.22 -0.67
CA THR A 751 25.02 -34.65 -0.68
C THR A 751 25.60 -35.12 0.66
N SER A 752 25.20 -36.30 1.13
CA SER A 752 25.53 -36.77 2.50
C SER A 752 26.86 -37.53 2.63
N LYS A 753 27.49 -37.96 1.53
CA LYS A 753 28.63 -38.91 1.56
C LYS A 753 29.59 -38.79 0.37
N SER A 754 30.24 -37.65 0.17
CA SER A 754 31.27 -37.46 -0.87
C SER A 754 32.42 -36.59 -0.35
N SER A 755 33.65 -36.83 -0.83
CA SER A 755 34.80 -35.94 -0.61
C SER A 755 34.65 -34.60 -1.35
N VAL A 756 33.71 -34.53 -2.30
CA VAL A 756 33.28 -33.32 -3.02
C VAL A 756 31.78 -33.14 -2.79
N TYR A 757 31.39 -32.16 -1.98
CA TYR A 757 29.98 -31.88 -1.70
C TYR A 757 29.33 -31.20 -2.90
N ASN A 758 28.37 -31.87 -3.56
CA ASN A 758 27.42 -31.18 -4.42
C ASN A 758 26.34 -30.51 -3.55
N GLU A 759 26.03 -29.26 -3.90
CA GLU A 759 25.02 -28.41 -3.27
C GLU A 759 24.04 -27.93 -4.33
N VAL A 760 22.76 -27.88 -3.98
CA VAL A 760 21.73 -27.15 -4.74
C VAL A 760 21.02 -26.16 -3.84
N ARG A 761 20.84 -24.94 -4.35
CA ARG A 761 20.05 -23.87 -3.73
C ARG A 761 18.75 -23.71 -4.51
N LEU A 762 17.64 -23.78 -3.81
CA LEU A 762 16.29 -23.83 -4.38
C LEU A 762 15.41 -22.72 -3.78
N ALA A 763 14.53 -22.15 -4.60
CA ALA A 763 13.49 -21.23 -4.13
C ALA A 763 12.28 -21.23 -5.05
N VAL A 764 11.10 -20.85 -4.56
CA VAL A 764 9.85 -20.81 -5.33
C VAL A 764 9.48 -19.35 -5.61
N PHE A 765 9.05 -19.02 -6.83
CA PHE A 765 8.61 -17.66 -7.20
C PHE A 765 7.09 -17.54 -7.38
N GLY A 766 6.37 -18.66 -7.53
CA GLY A 766 4.94 -18.66 -7.85
C GLY A 766 4.67 -18.70 -9.35
N LEU A 767 3.52 -18.18 -9.76
CA LEU A 767 3.14 -18.17 -11.18
C LEU A 767 3.79 -17.01 -11.94
N LEU A 768 4.78 -17.31 -12.81
CA LEU A 768 5.57 -16.30 -13.52
C LEU A 768 4.78 -15.50 -14.57
N GLY A 769 3.59 -15.96 -14.94
CA GLY A 769 2.70 -15.24 -15.85
C GLY A 769 1.99 -14.05 -15.19
N GLN A 770 1.93 -14.03 -13.86
CA GLN A 770 1.18 -13.05 -13.07
C GLN A 770 2.10 -12.18 -12.22
N ILE A 771 1.82 -10.88 -12.18
CA ILE A 771 2.66 -9.88 -11.49
C ILE A 771 2.85 -10.20 -10.00
N SER A 772 1.78 -10.66 -9.35
CA SER A 772 1.77 -11.11 -7.95
C SER A 772 1.68 -12.63 -7.83
N GLY A 773 2.28 -13.36 -8.78
CA GLY A 773 2.23 -14.82 -8.89
C GLY A 773 2.63 -15.59 -7.64
N ALA A 774 3.45 -15.01 -6.77
CA ALA A 774 3.81 -15.56 -5.46
C ALA A 774 2.58 -15.83 -4.58
N ALA A 775 1.50 -15.03 -4.73
CA ALA A 775 0.26 -15.20 -3.98
C ALA A 775 -0.58 -16.40 -4.42
N ALA A 776 -0.19 -17.11 -5.49
CA ALA A 776 -0.81 -18.39 -5.86
C ALA A 776 -0.35 -19.55 -4.97
N ILE A 777 0.80 -19.42 -4.28
CA ILE A 777 1.38 -20.48 -3.47
C ILE A 777 0.60 -20.65 -2.17
N THR A 778 0.15 -21.87 -1.90
CA THR A 778 -0.58 -22.24 -0.67
C THR A 778 0.22 -23.11 0.28
N ASN A 779 1.26 -23.78 -0.21
CA ASN A 779 2.15 -24.63 0.58
C ASN A 779 3.50 -24.79 -0.12
N VAL A 780 4.60 -24.86 0.63
CA VAL A 780 5.93 -25.22 0.12
C VAL A 780 6.64 -26.10 1.12
N ARG A 781 7.07 -27.30 0.72
CA ARG A 781 7.86 -28.21 1.57
C ARG A 781 9.06 -28.76 0.83
N PHE A 782 10.23 -28.64 1.45
CA PHE A 782 11.48 -29.20 0.93
C PHE A 782 11.91 -30.41 1.76
N MET A 783 12.36 -31.47 1.09
CA MET A 783 12.93 -32.66 1.73
C MET A 783 14.15 -33.13 0.96
N SER A 784 15.15 -33.67 1.66
CA SER A 784 16.36 -34.23 1.04
C SER A 784 16.72 -35.55 1.70
N ASP A 785 17.11 -36.54 0.89
CA ASP A 785 17.66 -37.83 1.36
C ASP A 785 19.18 -37.95 1.15
N GLY A 786 19.84 -36.86 0.75
CA GLY A 786 21.28 -36.83 0.45
C GLY A 786 21.65 -37.28 -0.97
N SER A 787 20.68 -37.72 -1.77
CA SER A 787 20.83 -38.05 -3.20
C SER A 787 19.78 -37.40 -4.10
N THR A 788 18.63 -37.04 -3.50
CA THR A 788 17.47 -36.43 -4.16
C THR A 788 16.95 -35.30 -3.29
N VAL A 789 16.64 -34.15 -3.88
CA VAL A 789 15.75 -33.17 -3.27
C VAL A 789 14.33 -33.37 -3.80
N LYS A 790 13.36 -33.32 -2.90
CA LYS A 790 11.93 -33.30 -3.20
C LYS A 790 11.34 -31.97 -2.79
N ILE A 791 10.56 -31.36 -3.67
CA ILE A 791 9.82 -30.13 -3.43
C ILE A 791 8.34 -30.41 -3.61
N SER A 792 7.53 -30.17 -2.57
CA SER A 792 6.06 -30.16 -2.63
C SER A 792 5.59 -28.71 -2.69
N ILE A 793 4.76 -28.37 -3.68
CA ILE A 793 4.23 -27.02 -3.89
C ILE A 793 2.71 -27.11 -4.08
N GLY A 794 1.96 -26.47 -3.19
CA GLY A 794 0.52 -26.28 -3.34
C GLY A 794 0.20 -24.97 -4.05
N LEU A 795 -0.79 -24.98 -4.94
CA LEU A 795 -1.27 -23.80 -5.65
C LEU A 795 -2.79 -23.64 -5.46
N LYS A 796 -3.28 -22.40 -5.58
CA LYS A 796 -4.71 -22.09 -5.71
C LYS A 796 -5.15 -21.69 -7.12
N ALA A 797 -4.20 -21.55 -8.05
CA ALA A 797 -4.45 -21.18 -9.44
C ALA A 797 -3.48 -21.88 -10.40
N LEU A 798 -3.94 -22.08 -11.62
CA LEU A 798 -3.21 -22.63 -12.75
C LEU A 798 -2.39 -21.53 -13.45
N GLY A 799 -1.29 -21.93 -14.06
CA GLY A 799 -0.43 -21.03 -14.83
C GLY A 799 0.93 -21.63 -15.07
N VAL A 800 1.96 -20.79 -15.16
CA VAL A 800 3.36 -21.21 -15.30
C VAL A 800 4.06 -21.09 -13.96
N LEU A 801 4.22 -22.21 -13.23
CA LEU A 801 4.95 -22.23 -11.97
C LEU A 801 6.45 -22.07 -12.24
N GLY A 802 7.08 -21.09 -11.58
CA GLY A 802 8.51 -20.88 -11.62
C GLY A 802 9.18 -21.17 -10.28
N PHE A 803 10.33 -21.83 -10.34
CA PHE A 803 11.22 -21.99 -9.20
C PHE A 803 12.68 -21.85 -9.64
N PHE A 804 13.51 -21.41 -8.69
CA PHE A 804 14.93 -21.21 -8.86
C PHE A 804 15.70 -22.47 -8.46
N ALA A 805 16.73 -22.81 -9.24
CA ALA A 805 17.68 -23.86 -8.92
C ALA A 805 19.10 -23.43 -9.33
N ASN A 806 20.01 -23.37 -8.35
CA ASN A 806 21.43 -23.10 -8.57
C ASN A 806 22.28 -24.24 -8.00
N TYR A 807 22.95 -24.97 -8.88
CA TYR A 807 23.81 -26.11 -8.54
C TYR A 807 25.27 -25.70 -8.45
N SER A 808 26.00 -26.26 -7.48
CA SER A 808 27.45 -26.16 -7.42
C SER A 808 28.14 -26.87 -8.60
N ASP A 809 27.54 -27.94 -9.13
CA ASP A 809 27.90 -28.55 -10.41
C ASP A 809 26.88 -28.13 -11.49
N PRO A 810 27.22 -27.19 -12.38
CA PRO A 810 26.31 -26.73 -13.44
C PRO A 810 25.79 -27.84 -14.37
N LYS A 811 26.45 -29.01 -14.45
CA LYS A 811 26.01 -30.14 -15.27
C LYS A 811 24.73 -30.81 -14.74
N LEU A 812 24.38 -30.56 -13.48
CA LEU A 812 23.16 -31.05 -12.85
C LEU A 812 21.96 -30.12 -13.09
N TYR A 813 22.20 -28.86 -13.47
CA TYR A 813 21.12 -27.92 -13.77
C TYR A 813 20.24 -28.43 -14.92
N GLY A 814 18.92 -28.34 -14.73
CA GLY A 814 17.92 -28.84 -15.66
C GLY A 814 17.66 -30.34 -15.60
N ARG A 815 18.43 -31.13 -14.83
CA ARG A 815 18.12 -32.55 -14.60
C ARG A 815 16.99 -32.67 -13.60
N ILE A 816 15.86 -33.21 -14.03
CA ILE A 816 14.70 -33.48 -13.18
C ILE A 816 14.41 -34.98 -13.26
N ARG A 817 14.26 -35.63 -12.11
CA ARG A 817 13.98 -37.08 -12.05
C ARG A 817 12.50 -37.36 -12.31
N GLN A 818 11.63 -36.53 -11.75
CA GLN A 818 10.19 -36.70 -11.85
C GLN A 818 9.49 -35.39 -11.48
N VAL A 819 8.39 -35.08 -12.16
CA VAL A 819 7.41 -34.09 -11.72
C VAL A 819 6.06 -34.78 -11.71
N THR A 820 5.30 -34.66 -10.62
CA THR A 820 3.90 -35.09 -10.58
C THR A 820 2.98 -33.92 -10.26
N LEU A 821 1.80 -33.91 -10.86
CA LEU A 821 0.70 -33.00 -10.58
C LEU A 821 -0.50 -33.84 -10.15
N SER A 822 -1.02 -33.60 -8.94
CA SER A 822 -2.09 -34.43 -8.35
C SER A 822 -1.73 -35.92 -8.26
N GLY A 823 -0.44 -36.22 -8.09
CA GLY A 823 0.09 -37.59 -8.06
C GLY A 823 0.25 -38.26 -9.42
N VAL A 824 -0.07 -37.57 -10.52
CA VAL A 824 0.10 -38.07 -11.91
C VAL A 824 1.37 -37.49 -12.52
N ASP A 825 2.17 -38.32 -13.20
CA ASP A 825 3.40 -37.87 -13.87
C ASP A 825 3.14 -36.79 -14.92
N VAL A 826 3.89 -35.69 -14.82
CA VAL A 826 3.87 -34.58 -15.78
C VAL A 826 4.89 -34.86 -16.89
N PRO A 827 4.46 -34.95 -18.16
CA PRO A 827 5.37 -35.15 -19.27
C PRO A 827 6.40 -34.02 -19.44
N ASP A 828 7.63 -34.36 -19.82
CA ASP A 828 8.76 -33.43 -19.99
C ASP A 828 8.46 -32.22 -20.89
N ARG A 829 7.55 -32.36 -21.87
CA ARG A 829 7.14 -31.24 -22.75
C ARG A 829 6.52 -30.05 -22.00
N PHE A 830 6.05 -30.25 -20.77
CA PHE A 830 5.49 -29.20 -19.91
C PHE A 830 6.52 -28.61 -18.95
N ILE A 831 7.78 -29.04 -19.05
CA ILE A 831 8.89 -28.56 -18.23
C ILE A 831 9.81 -27.75 -19.14
N LYS A 832 10.09 -26.49 -18.76
CA LYS A 832 11.05 -25.64 -19.47
C LYS A 832 12.22 -25.31 -18.54
N ILE A 833 13.43 -25.53 -19.04
CA ILE A 833 14.67 -25.20 -18.35
C ILE A 833 15.16 -23.86 -18.89
N GLY A 834 15.30 -22.86 -18.02
CA GLY A 834 15.77 -21.53 -18.39
C GLY A 834 17.22 -21.54 -18.87
N GLN A 835 17.51 -20.72 -19.87
CA GLN A 835 18.84 -20.54 -20.47
C GLN A 835 19.14 -19.05 -20.63
N GLY A 836 20.41 -18.67 -20.82
CA GLY A 836 20.80 -17.27 -20.95
C GLY A 836 20.35 -16.44 -19.74
N ASN A 837 19.56 -15.40 -19.98
CA ASN A 837 19.05 -14.50 -18.93
C ASN A 837 18.02 -15.16 -17.99
N ASP A 838 17.45 -16.29 -18.40
CA ASP A 838 16.53 -17.10 -17.59
C ASP A 838 17.26 -18.23 -16.84
N TYR A 839 18.59 -18.33 -16.96
CA TYR A 839 19.38 -19.36 -16.29
C TYR A 839 19.13 -19.35 -14.77
N GLY A 840 18.96 -20.53 -14.20
CA GLY A 840 18.55 -20.72 -12.81
C GLY A 840 17.04 -20.84 -12.63
N THR A 841 16.22 -20.49 -13.64
CA THR A 841 14.75 -20.63 -13.56
C THR A 841 14.29 -21.92 -14.24
N ILE A 842 13.53 -22.75 -13.51
CA ILE A 842 12.80 -23.89 -14.07
C ILE A 842 11.32 -23.56 -14.04
N GLN A 843 10.63 -23.82 -15.16
CA GLN A 843 9.21 -23.55 -15.32
C GLN A 843 8.43 -24.85 -15.53
N ILE A 844 7.29 -24.97 -14.88
CA ILE A 844 6.31 -26.03 -15.12
C ILE A 844 5.04 -25.37 -15.65
N LEU A 845 4.61 -25.76 -16.85
CA LEU A 845 3.37 -25.30 -17.48
C LEU A 845 2.17 -26.01 -16.83
N VAL A 846 1.83 -25.63 -15.60
CA VAL A 846 0.82 -26.30 -14.77
C VAL A 846 -0.55 -26.31 -15.45
N GLU A 847 -0.96 -25.20 -16.06
CA GLU A 847 -2.24 -25.12 -16.79
C GLU A 847 -2.30 -26.09 -17.98
N ASP A 848 -1.25 -26.12 -18.80
CA ASP A 848 -1.18 -27.01 -19.96
C ASP A 848 -1.13 -28.48 -19.54
N ALA A 849 -0.36 -28.79 -18.48
CA ALA A 849 -0.27 -30.13 -17.90
C ALA A 849 -1.61 -30.57 -17.31
N TRP A 850 -2.28 -29.72 -16.55
CA TRP A 850 -3.60 -29.97 -15.96
C TRP A 850 -4.62 -30.37 -17.03
N ASN A 851 -4.69 -29.58 -18.09
CA ASN A 851 -5.59 -29.84 -19.23
C ASN A 851 -5.23 -31.13 -19.98
N ALA A 852 -3.94 -31.37 -20.23
CA ALA A 852 -3.49 -32.56 -20.97
C ALA A 852 -3.67 -33.86 -20.18
N LEU A 853 -3.53 -33.81 -18.86
CA LEU A 853 -3.76 -34.93 -17.96
C LEU A 853 -5.24 -35.16 -17.64
N ARG A 854 -6.12 -34.24 -18.08
CA ARG A 854 -7.58 -34.27 -17.85
C ARG A 854 -7.95 -34.28 -16.36
N LEU A 855 -7.21 -33.50 -15.58
CA LEU A 855 -7.50 -33.26 -14.16
C LEU A 855 -8.69 -32.31 -14.01
N ASP A 856 -9.40 -32.41 -12.89
CA ASP A 856 -10.58 -31.58 -12.60
C ASP A 856 -10.70 -31.16 -11.13
N TYR A 857 -11.82 -30.52 -10.78
CA TYR A 857 -12.07 -29.96 -9.45
C TYR A 857 -11.90 -30.95 -8.29
N ARG A 858 -11.96 -32.26 -8.54
CA ARG A 858 -11.77 -33.33 -7.54
C ARG A 858 -10.31 -33.55 -7.21
N ASP A 859 -9.41 -33.17 -8.11
CA ASP A 859 -7.98 -33.30 -7.94
C ASP A 859 -7.42 -32.12 -7.11
N ASN A 860 -6.39 -32.40 -6.31
CA ASN A 860 -5.69 -31.36 -5.58
C ASN A 860 -4.68 -30.66 -6.49
N LEU A 861 -4.54 -29.34 -6.37
CA LEU A 861 -3.55 -28.60 -7.15
C LEU A 861 -2.19 -28.58 -6.41
N GLU A 862 -1.58 -29.76 -6.30
CA GLU A 862 -0.29 -29.98 -5.63
C GLU A 862 0.72 -30.61 -6.59
N LEU A 863 1.92 -30.04 -6.64
CA LEU A 863 3.05 -30.53 -7.41
C LEU A 863 4.10 -31.17 -6.52
N TRP A 864 4.72 -32.24 -7.02
CA TRP A 864 5.93 -32.82 -6.46
C TRP A 864 7.04 -32.82 -7.50
N ILE A 865 8.21 -32.29 -7.14
CA ILE A 865 9.35 -32.14 -8.04
C ILE A 865 10.54 -32.85 -7.41
N HIS A 866 11.08 -33.84 -8.12
CA HIS A 866 12.21 -34.64 -7.66
C HIS A 866 13.45 -34.28 -8.48
N MET A 867 14.49 -33.78 -7.81
CA MET A 867 15.73 -33.31 -8.44
C MET A 867 16.94 -34.08 -7.89
N PRO A 868 17.97 -34.36 -8.71
CA PRO A 868 19.19 -34.97 -8.22
C PRO A 868 19.98 -33.99 -7.33
N LEU A 869 20.73 -34.53 -6.38
CA LEU A 869 21.79 -33.85 -5.61
C LEU A 869 23.17 -34.23 -6.11
#